data_AF-A0A3A6NEX1-F1
#
_entry.id   AF-A0A3A6NEX1-F1
#
_cell.length_a   1.000
_cell.length_b   1.000
_cell.length_c   1.000
_cell.angle_alpha   90.00
_cell.angle_beta   90.00
_cell.angle_gamma   90.00
#
_symmetry.space_group_name_H-M   'P 1'
#
loop_
_entity.id
_entity.type
_entity.pdbx_description
1 polymer ?
#
loop_
_entity_poly.entity_id
_entity_poly.type
_entity_poly.pdbx_seq_one_letter_code
_entity_poly.pdbx_strand_id
1 'polypeptide(L)'
;MRKIIFIVLAMLSVLTLSACAQQRNEAPVFSGVVANPVIDQGDEYDPLDGVTVLDDRDGDLTDQIEVSGYEPGDNDFPGTYTITLTVTDADGEVATATITLTVNSATNALPPTLNGVVANQVYFIGSGDYDPKAGVTATDPVDGNITSLIEVVGIYLLDTPGVYNITLRVTNNAGIRASATIRLEVKQSDIPLTLTTDPITITLWHAMGEANQALLQKYADSFNLLYPNVTVVIPAGAGNYDTLKSNMINAITAGEMPNMVQAYPDHVAEYLNGKAVLNLNPYIDSTTWGLNGDDALDDIIGSYLEENSQYDAEGTYYSLPFNKSTEVMIYNKTVFDLLELDEPETWQDVIAAAPALKTYGDNLAEQKVRAANVGMSEQDLAPLIAAAKALIVPASYDSTGNAFITFTRQFGGAYTGINFETFQGQYLWVDNANTISAMNFLKTNNDIITLPEFWDQQYASTPFVNQQTFVTIGSSAGIRYNVPPIDPTTEEPVFEIGVGPVPYNADQPDNKAVIQQGTNISLMKTGTDQEQLASWLFLKHIISIENTIDWAMNTGYLPVRISAYESTTYQNFLNNPSANQLYISMAANAAYRQSGYMFYDPAFIGSSRARVQVGLALERIMLGDGDITAALLEAYNEANLGGSWENY
;
A
#
# COMPACT_ATOMS: atom_id res chain seq x y z
N MET A 1 -88.49 -15.24 -8.38
CA MET A 1 -87.42 -15.48 -7.39
C MET A 1 -86.51 -14.25 -7.38
N ARG A 2 -86.23 -13.73 -6.17
CA ARG A 2 -85.46 -12.54 -5.70
C ARG A 2 -84.71 -11.69 -6.75
N LYS A 3 -84.79 -10.35 -6.90
CA LYS A 3 -85.18 -9.14 -6.12
C LYS A 3 -84.02 -8.10 -6.22
N ILE A 4 -84.12 -7.24 -7.23
CA ILE A 4 -83.95 -5.77 -7.30
C ILE A 4 -83.48 -4.95 -6.05
N ILE A 5 -82.63 -3.92 -6.33
CA ILE A 5 -82.42 -2.55 -5.74
C ILE A 5 -81.24 -2.27 -4.75
N PHE A 6 -80.36 -1.36 -5.24
CA PHE A 6 -79.57 -0.22 -4.67
C PHE A 6 -78.70 -0.36 -3.41
N ILE A 7 -77.48 0.24 -3.46
CA ILE A 7 -77.10 1.49 -2.74
C ILE A 7 -75.74 2.03 -3.23
N VAL A 8 -75.68 3.36 -3.24
CA VAL A 8 -74.65 4.32 -3.67
C VAL A 8 -73.68 4.64 -2.52
N LEU A 9 -72.43 5.05 -2.81
CA LEU A 9 -71.75 6.29 -2.33
C LEU A 9 -70.25 6.12 -1.97
N ALA A 10 -69.48 7.14 -2.39
CA ALA A 10 -68.19 7.64 -1.87
C ALA A 10 -66.91 6.94 -2.35
N MET A 11 -65.83 7.60 -2.77
CA MET A 11 -65.47 9.02 -2.71
C MET A 11 -64.34 9.31 -3.72
N LEU A 12 -64.21 10.61 -4.00
CA LEU A 12 -63.37 11.30 -4.98
C LEU A 12 -61.86 11.25 -4.69
N SER A 13 -61.09 11.52 -5.76
CA SER A 13 -59.72 12.05 -5.83
C SER A 13 -58.53 11.11 -5.56
N VAL A 14 -57.76 10.81 -6.61
CA VAL A 14 -56.28 10.94 -6.58
C VAL A 14 -55.82 11.42 -7.95
N LEU A 15 -55.18 12.59 -7.91
CA LEU A 15 -54.29 13.28 -8.84
C LEU A 15 -54.01 12.62 -10.20
N THR A 16 -54.31 13.36 -11.27
CA THR A 16 -53.49 13.31 -12.48
C THR A 16 -52.08 13.81 -12.13
N LEU A 17 -51.15 12.88 -11.90
CA LEU A 17 -49.73 13.17 -12.02
C LEU A 17 -49.48 13.52 -13.48
N SER A 18 -49.41 14.82 -13.79
CA SER A 18 -48.59 15.27 -14.90
C SER A 18 -47.16 14.88 -14.55
N ALA A 19 -46.72 13.73 -15.05
CA ALA A 19 -45.33 13.45 -15.20
C ALA A 19 -44.80 14.45 -16.23
N CYS A 20 -44.21 15.55 -15.77
CA CYS A 20 -43.14 16.17 -16.52
C CYS A 20 -42.02 15.12 -16.57
N ALA A 21 -42.01 14.30 -17.62
CA ALA A 21 -40.79 13.64 -18.03
C ALA A 21 -39.85 14.77 -18.48
N GLN A 22 -38.97 15.20 -17.60
CA GLN A 22 -37.88 16.09 -17.95
C GLN A 22 -37.03 15.32 -18.98
N GLN A 23 -37.10 15.73 -20.24
CA GLN A 23 -36.29 15.17 -21.30
C GLN A 23 -34.82 15.30 -20.88
N ARG A 24 -34.10 14.17 -20.77
CA ARG A 24 -32.68 14.18 -20.44
C ARG A 24 -31.96 14.96 -21.55
N ASN A 25 -31.04 15.83 -21.15
CA ASN A 25 -30.12 16.45 -22.09
C ASN A 25 -29.23 15.39 -22.74
N GLU A 26 -28.88 15.59 -24.01
CA GLU A 26 -27.80 14.89 -24.68
C GLU A 26 -26.69 15.90 -24.97
N ALA A 27 -25.42 15.45 -24.98
CA ALA A 27 -24.31 16.37 -25.26
C ALA A 27 -24.36 16.89 -26.71
N PRO A 28 -23.78 18.07 -26.99
CA PRO A 28 -23.76 18.65 -28.34
C PRO A 28 -23.10 17.72 -29.38
N VAL A 29 -23.55 17.83 -30.65
CA VAL A 29 -23.04 16.97 -31.73
C VAL A 29 -22.30 17.79 -32.79
N PHE A 30 -21.02 17.45 -32.99
CA PHE A 30 -20.20 17.98 -34.07
C PHE A 30 -20.58 17.39 -35.44
N SER A 31 -20.53 18.23 -36.48
CA SER A 31 -20.62 17.83 -37.89
C SER A 31 -19.62 18.62 -38.72
N GLY A 32 -19.14 18.04 -39.82
CA GLY A 32 -18.22 18.70 -40.75
C GLY A 32 -16.73 18.63 -40.38
N VAL A 33 -16.37 18.01 -39.25
CA VAL A 33 -14.97 17.87 -38.82
C VAL A 33 -14.16 17.01 -39.78
N VAL A 34 -13.10 17.57 -40.35
CA VAL A 34 -12.12 16.85 -41.18
C VAL A 34 -11.01 16.30 -40.29
N ALA A 35 -10.99 14.99 -40.05
CA ALA A 35 -10.14 14.39 -39.02
C ALA A 35 -8.63 14.37 -39.33
N ASN A 36 -8.21 14.27 -40.61
CA ASN A 36 -6.78 14.14 -40.98
C ASN A 36 -6.39 15.00 -42.20
N PRO A 37 -6.50 16.33 -42.12
CA PRO A 37 -6.08 17.21 -43.20
C PRO A 37 -4.55 17.21 -43.35
N VAL A 38 -4.10 17.36 -44.59
CA VAL A 38 -2.69 17.50 -44.95
C VAL A 38 -2.55 18.77 -45.79
N ILE A 39 -1.66 19.66 -45.36
CA ILE A 39 -1.34 20.92 -46.04
C ILE A 39 0.16 21.05 -46.24
N ASP A 40 0.60 21.89 -47.18
CA ASP A 40 2.01 22.25 -47.29
C ASP A 40 2.33 23.47 -46.42
N GLN A 41 3.60 23.62 -46.05
CA GLN A 41 4.06 24.72 -45.20
C GLN A 41 3.62 26.10 -45.75
N GLY A 42 2.94 26.88 -44.92
CA GLY A 42 2.45 28.23 -45.24
C GLY A 42 1.09 28.28 -45.93
N ASP A 43 0.48 27.14 -46.25
CA ASP A 43 -0.91 27.10 -46.73
C ASP A 43 -1.87 27.59 -45.64
N GLU A 44 -2.88 28.38 -46.00
CA GLU A 44 -3.92 28.81 -45.06
C GLU A 44 -4.72 27.60 -44.57
N TYR A 45 -4.96 27.55 -43.26
CA TYR A 45 -5.75 26.50 -42.63
C TYR A 45 -6.56 27.04 -41.46
N ASP A 46 -7.87 26.80 -41.52
CA ASP A 46 -8.84 27.09 -40.47
C ASP A 46 -9.45 25.77 -39.96
N PRO A 47 -9.21 25.38 -38.69
CA PRO A 47 -9.77 24.17 -38.12
C PRO A 47 -11.29 24.19 -37.96
N LEU A 48 -11.93 25.36 -38.06
CA LEU A 48 -13.39 25.52 -37.99
C LEU A 48 -14.07 25.54 -39.35
N ASP A 49 -13.32 25.47 -40.46
CA ASP A 49 -13.92 25.53 -41.80
C ASP A 49 -14.90 24.37 -42.02
N GLY A 50 -16.17 24.71 -42.22
CA GLY A 50 -17.26 23.76 -42.41
C GLY A 50 -17.71 23.01 -41.14
N VAL A 51 -17.18 23.33 -39.96
CA VAL A 51 -17.58 22.70 -38.69
C VAL A 51 -18.85 23.37 -38.14
N THR A 52 -19.80 22.55 -37.71
CA THR A 52 -21.02 22.99 -37.01
C THR A 52 -21.26 22.16 -35.77
N VAL A 53 -21.83 22.76 -34.72
CA VAL A 53 -22.25 22.06 -33.50
C VAL A 53 -23.72 22.35 -33.24
N LEU A 54 -24.51 21.28 -33.13
CA LEU A 54 -25.93 21.37 -32.81
C LEU A 54 -26.22 20.62 -31.51
N ASP A 55 -27.04 21.24 -30.67
CA ASP A 55 -27.64 20.68 -29.48
C ASP A 55 -29.18 20.64 -29.62
N ASP A 56 -29.82 19.62 -29.08
CA ASP A 56 -31.27 19.42 -29.26
C ASP A 56 -32.12 20.41 -28.43
N ARG A 57 -31.56 20.98 -27.36
CA ARG A 57 -32.23 21.94 -26.46
C ARG A 57 -31.64 23.35 -26.54
N ASP A 58 -30.33 23.46 -26.66
CA ASP A 58 -29.60 24.73 -26.70
C ASP A 58 -29.39 25.27 -28.13
N GLY A 59 -29.66 24.44 -29.15
CA GLY A 59 -29.68 24.86 -30.55
C GLY A 59 -28.29 24.90 -31.19
N ASP A 60 -27.99 25.95 -31.95
CA ASP A 60 -26.71 26.08 -32.65
C ASP A 60 -25.64 26.65 -31.71
N LEU A 61 -24.65 25.82 -31.39
CA LEU A 61 -23.52 26.15 -30.52
C LEU A 61 -22.22 26.36 -31.30
N THR A 62 -22.28 26.49 -32.64
CA THR A 62 -21.09 26.58 -33.50
C THR A 62 -20.16 27.74 -33.13
N ASP A 63 -20.71 28.89 -32.73
CA ASP A 63 -19.92 30.06 -32.32
C ASP A 63 -19.27 29.90 -30.93
N GLN A 64 -19.56 28.80 -30.22
CA GLN A 64 -19.04 28.49 -28.88
C GLN A 64 -17.92 27.43 -28.93
N ILE A 65 -17.48 27.02 -30.12
CA ILE A 65 -16.39 26.06 -30.25
C ILE A 65 -15.08 26.70 -29.77
N GLU A 66 -14.46 26.06 -28.79
CA GLU A 66 -13.12 26.37 -28.34
C GLU A 66 -12.11 25.49 -29.09
N VAL A 67 -11.14 26.12 -29.75
CA VAL A 67 -10.05 25.44 -30.45
C VAL A 67 -8.81 25.42 -29.56
N SER A 68 -8.22 24.24 -29.37
CA SER A 68 -6.95 24.06 -28.66
C SER A 68 -5.98 23.20 -29.47
N GLY A 69 -4.67 23.38 -29.27
CA GLY A 69 -3.63 22.63 -29.98
C GLY A 69 -3.20 23.23 -31.33
N TYR A 70 -3.77 24.36 -31.74
CA TYR A 70 -3.41 25.09 -32.96
C TYR A 70 -3.67 26.60 -32.80
N GLU A 71 -2.70 27.42 -33.19
CA GLU A 71 -2.80 28.88 -33.26
C GLU A 71 -2.61 29.37 -34.72
N PRO A 72 -3.24 30.51 -35.11
CA PRO A 72 -2.96 31.13 -36.39
C PRO A 72 -1.44 31.36 -36.59
N GLY A 73 -0.88 30.83 -37.68
CA GLY A 73 0.55 30.84 -37.98
C GLY A 73 1.28 29.53 -37.67
N ASP A 74 0.65 28.55 -36.99
CA ASP A 74 1.26 27.22 -36.79
C ASP A 74 1.46 26.47 -38.12
N ASN A 75 0.65 26.77 -39.15
CA ASN A 75 0.81 26.30 -40.53
C ASN A 75 2.15 26.70 -41.18
N ASP A 76 2.90 27.66 -40.62
CA ASP A 76 4.24 28.00 -41.07
C ASP A 76 5.33 27.03 -40.59
N PHE A 77 5.00 26.12 -39.67
CA PHE A 77 5.95 25.18 -39.07
C PHE A 77 5.57 23.74 -39.45
N PRO A 78 6.43 23.02 -40.19
CA PRO A 78 6.18 21.62 -40.51
C PRO A 78 6.12 20.75 -39.25
N GLY A 79 5.17 19.82 -39.22
CA GLY A 79 4.91 18.98 -38.06
C GLY A 79 3.53 18.34 -38.10
N THR A 80 3.23 17.58 -37.06
CA THR A 80 1.89 17.03 -36.82
C THR A 80 1.28 17.73 -35.61
N TYR A 81 0.06 18.22 -35.77
CA TYR A 81 -0.68 18.97 -34.77
C TYR A 81 -1.94 18.19 -34.40
N THR A 82 -2.14 17.97 -33.10
CA THR A 82 -3.40 17.45 -32.56
C THR A 82 -4.23 18.63 -32.11
N ILE A 83 -5.29 18.91 -32.86
CA ILE A 83 -6.22 20.01 -32.61
C ILE A 83 -7.47 19.43 -31.97
N THR A 84 -7.88 19.98 -30.82
CA THR A 84 -9.10 19.57 -30.11
C THR A 84 -10.11 20.70 -30.16
N LEU A 85 -11.28 20.39 -30.70
CA LEU A 85 -12.47 21.23 -30.69
C LEU A 85 -13.33 20.82 -29.49
N THR A 86 -13.69 21.78 -28.65
CA THR A 86 -14.52 21.55 -27.46
C THR A 86 -15.70 22.50 -27.46
N VAL A 87 -16.85 22.01 -27.01
CA VAL A 87 -18.03 22.84 -26.78
C VAL A 87 -18.75 22.32 -25.54
N THR A 88 -19.23 23.24 -24.70
CA THR A 88 -19.99 22.92 -23.48
C THR A 88 -21.37 23.55 -23.61
N ASP A 89 -22.41 22.78 -23.37
CA ASP A 89 -23.78 23.28 -23.43
C ASP A 89 -24.19 24.02 -22.13
N ALA A 90 -25.42 24.54 -22.09
CA ALA A 90 -25.87 25.35 -20.96
C ALA A 90 -26.09 24.52 -19.67
N ASP A 91 -26.24 23.21 -19.79
CA ASP A 91 -26.38 22.26 -18.67
C ASP A 91 -25.04 21.67 -18.22
N GLY A 92 -23.94 22.00 -18.91
CA GLY A 92 -22.58 21.61 -18.57
C GLY A 92 -22.11 20.30 -19.18
N GLU A 93 -22.86 19.71 -20.12
CA GLU A 93 -22.37 18.55 -20.88
C GLU A 93 -21.36 19.01 -21.93
N VAL A 94 -20.28 18.23 -22.07
CA VAL A 94 -19.14 18.60 -22.91
C VAL A 94 -19.03 17.63 -24.09
N ALA A 95 -18.91 18.18 -25.30
CA ALA A 95 -18.60 17.42 -26.50
C ALA A 95 -17.21 17.81 -27.04
N THR A 96 -16.49 16.83 -27.59
CA THR A 96 -15.15 17.04 -28.16
C THR A 96 -15.00 16.36 -29.53
N ALA A 97 -14.20 16.97 -30.40
CA ALA A 97 -13.76 16.38 -31.66
C ALA A 97 -12.26 16.64 -31.87
N THR A 98 -11.54 15.70 -32.48
CA THR A 98 -10.09 15.79 -32.68
C THR A 98 -9.73 15.81 -34.16
N ILE A 99 -8.81 16.70 -34.53
CA ILE A 99 -8.21 16.80 -35.86
C ILE A 99 -6.70 16.55 -35.74
N THR A 100 -6.15 15.70 -36.61
CA THR A 100 -4.71 15.48 -36.77
C THR A 100 -4.23 16.16 -38.04
N LEU A 101 -3.81 17.42 -37.93
CA LEU A 101 -3.27 18.19 -39.06
C LEU A 101 -1.82 17.79 -39.32
N THR A 102 -1.48 17.48 -40.58
CA THR A 102 -0.10 17.31 -41.03
C THR A 102 0.31 18.50 -41.90
N VAL A 103 1.34 19.24 -41.47
CA VAL A 103 1.98 20.29 -42.26
C VAL A 103 3.27 19.71 -42.84
N ASN A 104 3.29 19.50 -44.15
CA ASN A 104 4.44 18.90 -44.82
C ASN A 104 5.65 19.84 -44.80
N SER A 105 6.83 19.27 -44.60
CA SER A 105 8.10 20.01 -44.74
C SER A 105 8.58 19.99 -46.18
N ALA A 106 9.14 21.11 -46.65
CA ALA A 106 9.96 21.13 -47.86
C ALA A 106 11.34 20.49 -47.64
N THR A 107 11.69 20.10 -46.41
CA THR A 107 12.97 19.52 -46.02
C THR A 107 12.81 18.09 -45.48
N ASN A 108 13.89 17.31 -45.47
CA ASN A 108 13.91 15.97 -44.86
C ASN A 108 14.37 15.98 -43.39
N ALA A 109 14.29 17.13 -42.71
CA ALA A 109 14.66 17.23 -41.31
C ALA A 109 13.66 16.46 -40.44
N LEU A 110 14.17 15.75 -39.41
CA LEU A 110 13.34 15.01 -38.47
C LEU A 110 12.79 15.96 -37.39
N PRO A 111 11.61 15.67 -36.83
CA PRO A 111 11.09 16.44 -35.71
C PRO A 111 11.86 16.13 -34.42
N PRO A 112 11.91 17.09 -33.47
CA PRO A 112 12.36 16.82 -32.11
C PRO A 112 11.40 15.88 -31.37
N THR A 113 11.84 15.33 -30.24
CA THR A 113 11.05 14.43 -29.37
C THR A 113 10.86 15.07 -27.99
N LEU A 114 9.62 15.14 -27.53
CA LEU A 114 9.27 15.51 -26.15
C LEU A 114 9.18 14.24 -25.29
N ASN A 115 9.81 14.24 -24.11
CA ASN A 115 9.83 13.13 -23.17
C ASN A 115 9.32 13.59 -21.80
N GLY A 116 8.68 12.69 -21.05
CA GLY A 116 8.20 12.97 -19.69
C GLY A 116 6.87 13.73 -19.62
N VAL A 117 6.16 13.91 -20.74
CA VAL A 117 4.84 14.57 -20.75
C VAL A 117 3.80 13.64 -20.13
N VAL A 118 3.21 14.05 -19.01
CA VAL A 118 2.07 13.37 -18.38
C VAL A 118 0.79 13.92 -18.99
N ALA A 119 0.09 13.11 -19.79
CA ALA A 119 -1.04 13.56 -20.61
C ALA A 119 -2.28 13.98 -19.80
N ASN A 120 -2.56 13.35 -18.66
CA ASN A 120 -3.68 13.70 -17.79
C ASN A 120 -3.14 14.14 -16.44
N GLN A 121 -3.47 15.36 -16.03
CA GLN A 121 -3.03 15.95 -14.77
C GLN A 121 -4.24 16.52 -14.03
N VAL A 122 -4.20 16.46 -12.71
CA VAL A 122 -5.22 17.06 -11.84
C VAL A 122 -4.55 18.12 -10.97
N TYR A 123 -5.15 19.30 -10.88
CA TYR A 123 -4.70 20.37 -10.00
C TYR A 123 -5.85 20.77 -9.07
N PHE A 124 -5.58 20.92 -7.78
CA PHE A 124 -6.59 21.32 -6.80
C PHE A 124 -6.41 22.80 -6.48
N ILE A 125 -7.47 23.60 -6.56
CA ILE A 125 -7.38 25.06 -6.36
C ILE A 125 -6.69 25.38 -5.03
N GLY A 126 -5.61 26.16 -5.10
CA GLY A 126 -4.80 26.50 -3.93
C GLY A 126 -3.71 25.48 -3.57
N SER A 127 -3.55 24.42 -4.36
CA SER A 127 -2.43 23.49 -4.22
C SER A 127 -1.11 24.08 -4.73
N GLY A 128 -1.08 25.33 -5.23
CA GLY A 128 0.13 26.14 -5.41
C GLY A 128 0.55 26.49 -6.83
N ASP A 129 1.87 26.53 -7.05
CA ASP A 129 2.42 26.75 -8.37
C ASP A 129 2.27 25.49 -9.23
N TYR A 130 1.94 25.68 -10.51
CA TYR A 130 1.82 24.63 -11.50
C TYR A 130 2.65 25.00 -12.73
N ASP A 131 3.63 24.16 -13.07
CA ASP A 131 4.44 24.27 -14.27
C ASP A 131 4.15 23.10 -15.22
N PRO A 132 3.51 23.33 -16.38
CA PRO A 132 3.28 22.31 -17.39
C PRO A 132 4.56 21.63 -17.91
N LYS A 133 5.73 22.24 -17.70
CA LYS A 133 7.02 21.72 -18.14
C LYS A 133 7.74 20.91 -17.06
N ALA A 134 7.18 20.79 -15.86
CA ALA A 134 7.80 20.04 -14.77
C ALA A 134 8.08 18.59 -15.23
N GLY A 135 9.35 18.17 -15.16
CA GLY A 135 9.80 16.83 -15.60
C GLY A 135 9.87 16.60 -17.11
N VAL A 136 9.49 17.58 -17.93
CA VAL A 136 9.49 17.45 -19.40
C VAL A 136 10.86 17.82 -19.98
N THR A 137 11.34 17.00 -20.92
CA THR A 137 12.58 17.26 -21.66
C THR A 137 12.36 17.17 -23.17
N ALA A 138 13.20 17.84 -23.95
CA ALA A 138 13.18 17.78 -25.41
C ALA A 138 14.56 17.43 -25.99
N THR A 139 14.57 16.46 -26.90
CA THR A 139 15.79 16.02 -27.60
C THR A 139 15.57 16.00 -29.10
N ASP A 140 16.57 16.42 -29.86
CA ASP A 140 16.58 16.38 -31.32
C ASP A 140 17.79 15.57 -31.82
N PRO A 141 17.64 14.76 -32.89
CA PRO A 141 18.74 13.95 -33.42
C PRO A 141 19.97 14.73 -33.89
N VAL A 142 19.81 16.00 -34.25
CA VAL A 142 20.86 16.88 -34.78
C VAL A 142 21.24 17.96 -33.76
N ASP A 143 20.27 18.61 -33.13
CA ASP A 143 20.49 19.72 -32.20
C ASP A 143 20.79 19.29 -30.75
N GLY A 144 20.58 18.00 -30.41
CA GLY A 144 20.85 17.47 -29.07
C GLY A 144 19.77 17.86 -28.06
N ASN A 145 20.15 18.28 -26.85
CA ASN A 145 19.18 18.69 -25.83
C ASN A 145 18.69 20.13 -26.10
N ILE A 146 17.40 20.25 -26.43
CA ILE A 146 16.73 21.53 -26.71
C ILE A 146 15.60 21.83 -25.71
N THR A 147 15.67 21.25 -24.51
CA THR A 147 14.65 21.41 -23.45
C THR A 147 14.33 22.86 -23.12
N SER A 148 15.33 23.76 -23.20
CA SER A 148 15.12 25.20 -22.95
C SER A 148 14.26 25.90 -24.02
N LEU A 149 14.00 25.25 -25.16
CA LEU A 149 13.18 25.77 -26.26
C LEU A 149 11.71 25.29 -26.18
N ILE A 150 11.32 24.56 -25.12
CA ILE A 150 9.93 24.16 -24.93
C ILE A 150 9.08 25.40 -24.60
N GLU A 151 8.06 25.62 -25.42
CA GLU A 151 7.05 26.64 -25.26
C GLU A 151 5.76 26.02 -24.72
N VAL A 152 5.06 26.76 -23.87
CA VAL A 152 3.73 26.41 -23.36
C VAL A 152 2.72 27.29 -24.10
N VAL A 153 1.71 26.65 -24.68
CA VAL A 153 0.66 27.28 -25.48
C VAL A 153 -0.70 26.89 -24.92
N GLY A 154 -1.64 27.83 -24.95
CA GLY A 154 -2.96 27.69 -24.36
C GLY A 154 -3.13 28.46 -23.05
N ILE A 155 -4.37 28.58 -22.61
CA ILE A 155 -4.75 29.28 -21.38
C ILE A 155 -5.24 28.23 -20.38
N TYR A 156 -4.79 28.34 -19.14
CA TYR A 156 -5.29 27.56 -18.02
C TYR A 156 -5.45 28.46 -16.80
N LEU A 157 -6.46 28.17 -15.97
CA LEU A 157 -6.75 28.93 -14.77
C LEU A 157 -6.67 28.00 -13.56
N LEU A 158 -5.78 28.31 -12.62
CA LEU A 158 -5.57 27.53 -11.41
C LEU A 158 -6.55 27.90 -10.28
N ASP A 159 -7.40 28.89 -10.48
CA ASP A 159 -8.37 29.39 -9.51
C ASP A 159 -9.83 29.10 -9.91
N THR A 160 -10.03 28.46 -11.06
CA THR A 160 -11.35 28.23 -11.65
C THR A 160 -11.47 26.74 -11.96
N PRO A 161 -12.45 26.01 -11.40
CA PRO A 161 -12.66 24.62 -11.75
C PRO A 161 -12.95 24.48 -13.25
N GLY A 162 -12.35 23.48 -13.89
CA GLY A 162 -12.49 23.28 -15.32
C GLY A 162 -11.48 22.31 -15.90
N VAL A 163 -11.63 21.98 -17.18
CA VAL A 163 -10.66 21.19 -17.93
C VAL A 163 -9.96 22.11 -18.92
N TYR A 164 -8.64 22.15 -18.86
CA TYR A 164 -7.80 22.99 -19.71
C TYR A 164 -6.88 22.11 -20.55
N ASN A 165 -6.81 22.40 -21.85
CA ASN A 165 -5.88 21.73 -22.76
C ASN A 165 -4.66 22.61 -22.97
N ILE A 166 -3.51 22.16 -22.48
CA ILE A 166 -2.24 22.85 -22.58
C ILE A 166 -1.39 22.15 -23.63
N THR A 167 -0.78 22.90 -24.53
CA THR A 167 0.10 22.35 -25.56
C THR A 167 1.54 22.72 -25.27
N LEU A 168 2.39 21.72 -25.12
CA LEU A 168 3.83 21.89 -25.12
C LEU A 168 4.32 21.76 -26.56
N ARG A 169 5.03 22.76 -27.07
CA ARG A 169 5.63 22.71 -28.41
C ARG A 169 7.12 23.02 -28.36
N VAL A 170 7.89 22.38 -29.23
CA VAL A 170 9.32 22.64 -29.38
C VAL A 170 9.67 22.62 -30.85
N THR A 171 10.43 23.62 -31.29
CA THR A 171 10.86 23.79 -32.68
C THR A 171 12.37 23.64 -32.75
N ASN A 172 12.87 22.78 -33.62
CA ASN A 172 14.31 22.61 -33.82
C ASN A 172 14.89 23.69 -34.75
N ASN A 173 16.22 23.73 -34.93
CA ASN A 173 16.86 24.73 -35.78
C ASN A 173 16.49 24.62 -37.27
N ALA A 174 16.00 23.45 -37.69
CA ALA A 174 15.48 23.23 -39.05
C ALA A 174 14.04 23.74 -39.25
N GLY A 175 13.41 24.29 -38.20
CA GLY A 175 12.05 24.81 -38.24
C GLY A 175 10.96 23.73 -38.12
N ILE A 176 11.32 22.50 -37.81
CA ILE A 176 10.37 21.40 -37.61
C ILE A 176 9.86 21.42 -36.16
N ARG A 177 8.55 21.29 -36.00
CA ARG A 177 7.86 21.37 -34.70
C ARG A 177 7.35 20.00 -34.26
N ALA A 178 7.55 19.71 -32.97
CA ALA A 178 6.85 18.66 -32.28
C ALA A 178 5.99 19.27 -31.17
N SER A 179 4.83 18.65 -30.93
CA SER A 179 3.85 19.11 -29.95
C SER A 179 3.32 17.94 -29.14
N ALA A 180 2.96 18.20 -27.89
CA ALA A 180 2.27 17.27 -27.01
C ALA A 180 1.20 18.01 -26.20
N THR A 181 0.08 17.36 -25.92
CA THR A 181 -1.03 17.95 -25.17
C THR A 181 -1.10 17.39 -23.75
N ILE A 182 -1.35 18.28 -22.80
CA ILE A 182 -1.68 17.98 -21.41
C ILE A 182 -3.14 18.38 -21.19
N ARG A 183 -3.97 17.44 -20.75
CA ARG A 183 -5.31 17.68 -20.20
C ARG A 183 -5.17 17.92 -18.70
N LEU A 184 -5.28 19.19 -18.29
CA LEU A 184 -5.28 19.60 -16.90
C LEU A 184 -6.72 19.72 -16.40
N GLU A 185 -7.09 18.94 -15.39
CA GLU A 185 -8.37 19.05 -14.69
C GLU A 185 -8.17 19.82 -13.39
N VAL A 186 -8.66 21.06 -13.35
CA VAL A 186 -8.64 21.91 -12.16
C VAL A 186 -9.90 21.65 -11.35
N LYS A 187 -9.73 21.22 -10.11
CA LYS A 187 -10.81 20.90 -9.17
C LYS A 187 -10.81 21.87 -8.01
N GLN A 188 -11.99 22.18 -7.48
CA GLN A 188 -12.07 22.84 -6.18
C GLN A 188 -11.33 21.97 -5.15
N SER A 189 -10.40 22.58 -4.42
CA SER A 189 -9.80 21.93 -3.26
C SER A 189 -10.69 22.18 -2.06
N ASP A 190 -11.07 21.10 -1.39
CA ASP A 190 -11.62 21.17 -0.04
C ASP A 190 -10.51 21.40 1.00
N ILE A 191 -9.23 21.42 0.59
CA ILE A 191 -8.10 21.66 1.49
C ILE A 191 -7.98 23.16 1.76
N PRO A 192 -8.07 23.58 3.03
CA PRO A 192 -7.87 24.98 3.37
C PRO A 192 -6.43 25.45 3.07
N LEU A 193 -6.31 26.64 2.48
CA LEU A 193 -5.01 27.29 2.24
C LEU A 193 -4.31 27.71 3.54
N THR A 194 -5.07 27.91 4.60
CA THR A 194 -4.59 28.31 5.91
C THR A 194 -5.24 27.45 6.98
N LEU A 195 -4.46 27.01 7.96
CA LEU A 195 -5.00 26.46 9.19
C LEU A 195 -5.61 27.60 10.02
N THR A 196 -6.87 27.45 10.45
CA THR A 196 -7.54 28.46 11.29
C THR A 196 -6.83 28.61 12.64
N THR A 197 -7.02 29.76 13.29
CA THR A 197 -6.61 29.99 14.70
C THR A 197 -7.67 29.56 15.71
N ASP A 198 -8.88 29.22 15.25
CA ASP A 198 -9.94 28.71 16.11
C ASP A 198 -9.57 27.33 16.68
N PRO A 199 -10.08 26.96 17.87
CA PRO A 199 -9.81 25.65 18.44
C PRO A 199 -10.30 24.50 17.55
N ILE A 200 -9.42 23.54 17.28
CA ILE A 200 -9.69 22.30 16.52
C ILE A 200 -9.48 21.11 17.45
N THR A 201 -10.33 20.10 17.36
CA THR A 201 -10.11 18.81 18.05
C THR A 201 -10.15 17.68 17.04
N ILE A 202 -9.10 16.87 17.01
CA ILE A 202 -9.02 15.67 16.16
C ILE A 202 -8.77 14.44 17.03
N THR A 203 -9.31 13.29 16.64
CA THR A 203 -9.17 12.03 17.37
C THR A 203 -8.51 10.96 16.50
N LEU A 204 -7.50 10.27 17.05
CA LEU A 204 -6.87 9.10 16.44
C LEU A 204 -7.26 7.83 17.19
N TRP A 205 -8.02 6.93 16.57
CA TRP A 205 -8.26 5.60 17.13
C TRP A 205 -7.11 4.64 16.77
N HIS A 206 -6.65 3.87 17.76
CA HIS A 206 -5.53 2.93 17.61
C HIS A 206 -5.75 1.64 18.42
N ALA A 207 -4.95 0.62 18.13
CA ALA A 207 -5.01 -0.68 18.83
C ALA A 207 -3.93 -0.82 19.92
N MET A 208 -2.98 0.11 20.00
CA MET A 208 -1.82 0.06 20.88
C MET A 208 -2.14 -0.12 22.37
N GLY A 209 -1.30 -0.90 23.06
CA GLY A 209 -1.26 -0.94 24.51
C GLY A 209 -0.64 0.31 25.14
N GLU A 210 -0.70 0.40 26.48
CA GLU A 210 -0.39 1.60 27.26
C GLU A 210 0.99 2.24 26.93
N ALA A 211 2.05 1.44 26.83
CA ALA A 211 3.40 1.96 26.55
C ALA A 211 3.48 2.66 25.19
N ASN A 212 2.88 2.06 24.15
CA ASN A 212 2.87 2.62 22.81
C ASN A 212 1.86 3.77 22.67
N GLN A 213 0.75 3.74 23.44
CA GLN A 213 -0.16 4.88 23.57
C GLN A 213 0.55 6.10 24.16
N ALA A 214 1.41 5.91 25.16
CA ALA A 214 2.18 7.01 25.73
C ALA A 214 3.12 7.68 24.71
N LEU A 215 3.68 6.91 23.77
CA LEU A 215 4.44 7.47 22.64
C LEU A 215 3.56 8.25 21.68
N LEU A 216 2.37 7.74 21.32
CA LEU A 216 1.40 8.49 20.51
C LEU A 216 0.98 9.80 21.19
N GLN A 217 0.77 9.77 22.51
CA GLN A 217 0.47 10.97 23.29
C GLN A 217 1.64 11.96 23.28
N LYS A 218 2.88 11.48 23.42
CA LYS A 218 4.07 12.32 23.28
C LYS A 218 4.10 13.02 21.90
N TYR A 219 3.74 12.32 20.82
CA TYR A 219 3.70 12.94 19.50
C TYR A 219 2.55 13.95 19.37
N ALA A 220 1.37 13.64 19.92
CA ALA A 220 0.26 14.58 20.04
C ALA A 220 0.66 15.86 20.80
N ASP A 221 1.38 15.73 21.92
CA ASP A 221 1.84 16.85 22.72
C ASP A 221 2.86 17.71 21.95
N SER A 222 3.84 17.09 21.29
CA SER A 222 4.80 17.82 20.45
C SER A 222 4.15 18.50 19.25
N PHE A 223 3.10 17.91 18.68
CA PHE A 223 2.31 18.53 17.62
C PHE A 223 1.52 19.74 18.13
N ASN A 224 0.94 19.66 19.33
CA ASN A 224 0.25 20.78 19.96
C ASN A 224 1.20 21.99 20.20
N LEU A 225 2.50 21.75 20.44
CA LEU A 225 3.48 22.84 20.52
C LEU A 225 3.67 23.57 19.18
N LEU A 226 3.57 22.84 18.05
CA LEU A 226 3.63 23.41 16.70
C LEU A 226 2.31 24.09 16.31
N TYR A 227 1.19 23.54 16.76
CA TYR A 227 -0.17 24.01 16.46
C TYR A 227 -0.99 24.17 17.74
N PRO A 228 -0.82 25.27 18.51
CA PRO A 228 -1.40 25.42 19.84
C PRO A 228 -2.93 25.42 19.90
N ASN A 229 -3.59 25.70 18.78
CA ASN A 229 -5.05 25.66 18.65
C ASN A 229 -5.59 24.26 18.32
N VAL A 230 -4.73 23.28 18.03
CA VAL A 230 -5.14 21.90 17.69
C VAL A 230 -4.95 20.98 18.88
N THR A 231 -6.04 20.38 19.35
CA THR A 231 -6.02 19.30 20.35
C THR A 231 -6.10 17.95 19.64
N VAL A 232 -5.11 17.08 19.89
CA VAL A 232 -5.12 15.70 19.39
C VAL A 232 -5.49 14.76 20.53
N VAL A 233 -6.62 14.05 20.37
CA VAL A 233 -7.12 13.08 21.34
C VAL A 233 -6.62 11.68 20.99
N ILE A 234 -5.83 11.11 21.90
CA ILE A 234 -5.34 9.73 21.83
C ILE A 234 -6.06 8.91 22.93
N PRO A 235 -7.20 8.27 22.61
CA PRO A 235 -7.95 7.47 23.58
C PRO A 235 -7.18 6.21 23.98
N ALA A 236 -7.67 5.50 25.00
CA ALA A 236 -7.17 4.16 25.28
C ALA A 236 -7.32 3.25 24.06
N GLY A 237 -6.28 2.48 23.74
CA GLY A 237 -6.28 1.62 22.56
C GLY A 237 -7.31 0.49 22.66
N ALA A 238 -7.78 0.04 21.50
CA ALA A 238 -8.73 -1.08 21.38
C ALA A 238 -8.13 -2.45 21.79
N GLY A 239 -6.83 -2.51 22.06
CA GLY A 239 -6.10 -3.70 22.53
C GLY A 239 -5.68 -4.66 21.42
N ASN A 240 -6.43 -4.76 20.34
CA ASN A 240 -6.05 -5.51 19.13
C ASN A 240 -6.69 -4.93 17.87
N TYR A 241 -6.11 -5.27 16.72
CA TYR A 241 -6.50 -4.70 15.42
C TYR A 241 -7.88 -5.15 14.93
N ASP A 242 -8.30 -6.40 15.22
CA ASP A 242 -9.63 -6.90 14.82
C ASP A 242 -10.77 -6.22 15.60
N THR A 243 -10.53 -5.95 16.88
CA THR A 243 -11.45 -5.19 17.73
C THR A 243 -11.54 -3.75 17.25
N LEU A 244 -10.40 -3.12 16.94
CA LEU A 244 -10.39 -1.78 16.34
C LEU A 244 -11.17 -1.74 15.03
N LYS A 245 -10.97 -2.74 14.16
CA LYS A 245 -11.71 -2.87 12.89
C LYS A 245 -13.21 -2.96 13.11
N SER A 246 -13.64 -3.84 14.01
CA SER A 246 -15.06 -4.04 14.33
C SER A 246 -15.69 -2.75 14.89
N ASN A 247 -14.97 -2.03 15.76
CA ASN A 247 -15.41 -0.74 16.27
C ASN A 247 -15.54 0.30 15.16
N MET A 248 -14.59 0.34 14.23
CA MET A 248 -14.60 1.26 13.09
C MET A 248 -15.77 0.98 12.15
N ILE A 249 -16.06 -0.28 11.81
CA ILE A 249 -17.22 -0.67 10.98
C ILE A 249 -18.53 -0.19 11.62
N ASN A 250 -18.68 -0.38 12.94
CA ASN A 250 -19.84 0.11 13.67
C ASN A 250 -19.94 1.64 13.65
N ALA A 251 -18.80 2.34 13.82
CA ALA A 251 -18.74 3.80 13.78
C ALA A 251 -19.06 4.36 12.38
N ILE A 252 -18.60 3.70 11.31
CA ILE A 252 -18.96 4.03 9.91
C ILE A 252 -20.48 3.91 9.73
N THR A 253 -21.06 2.81 10.21
CA THR A 253 -22.51 2.57 10.11
C THR A 253 -23.32 3.61 10.89
N ALA A 254 -22.80 4.07 12.02
CA ALA A 254 -23.42 5.10 12.86
C ALA A 254 -23.18 6.54 12.36
N GLY A 255 -22.21 6.77 11.47
CA GLY A 255 -21.75 8.11 11.11
C GLY A 255 -20.96 8.83 12.21
N GLU A 256 -20.44 8.09 13.19
CA GLU A 256 -19.75 8.60 14.39
C GLU A 256 -18.25 8.25 14.37
N MET A 257 -17.59 8.56 13.26
CA MET A 257 -16.20 8.18 13.01
C MET A 257 -15.19 9.09 13.73
N PRO A 258 -14.03 8.58 14.17
CA PRO A 258 -12.90 9.43 14.53
C PRO A 258 -12.35 10.13 13.28
N ASN A 259 -11.50 11.15 13.44
CA ASN A 259 -10.85 11.80 12.30
C ASN A 259 -9.77 10.92 11.67
N MET A 260 -9.10 10.09 12.46
CA MET A 260 -8.04 9.18 12.01
C MET A 260 -8.20 7.80 12.65
N VAL A 261 -7.79 6.76 11.93
CA VAL A 261 -7.78 5.39 12.43
C VAL A 261 -6.53 4.64 11.98
N GLN A 262 -5.96 3.87 12.90
CA GLN A 262 -4.94 2.89 12.59
C GLN A 262 -5.56 1.65 11.94
N ALA A 263 -5.06 1.20 10.79
CA ALA A 263 -5.68 0.13 10.01
C ALA A 263 -4.66 -0.73 9.27
N TYR A 264 -4.93 -2.03 9.13
CA TYR A 264 -4.25 -2.85 8.12
C TYR A 264 -4.83 -2.56 6.73
N PRO A 265 -4.08 -2.84 5.65
CA PRO A 265 -4.55 -2.59 4.29
C PRO A 265 -5.91 -3.21 3.94
N ASP A 266 -6.23 -4.41 4.44
CA ASP A 266 -7.53 -5.06 4.21
C ASP A 266 -8.67 -4.41 5.00
N HIS A 267 -8.37 -3.83 6.17
CA HIS A 267 -9.35 -3.04 6.93
C HIS A 267 -9.72 -1.76 6.16
N VAL A 268 -8.73 -1.11 5.53
CA VAL A 268 -8.99 0.07 4.67
C VAL A 268 -9.91 -0.29 3.52
N ALA A 269 -9.72 -1.47 2.89
CA ALA A 269 -10.64 -1.95 1.85
C ALA A 269 -12.08 -2.09 2.36
N GLU A 270 -12.29 -2.59 3.59
CA GLU A 270 -13.61 -2.66 4.21
C GLU A 270 -14.20 -1.25 4.46
N TYR A 271 -13.39 -0.29 4.90
CA TYR A 271 -13.86 1.08 5.17
C TYR A 271 -14.19 1.85 3.88
N LEU A 272 -13.49 1.57 2.78
CA LEU A 272 -13.76 2.13 1.46
C LEU A 272 -15.12 1.68 0.91
N ASN A 273 -15.55 0.47 1.21
CA ASN A 273 -16.91 0.00 0.87
C ASN A 273 -17.99 0.87 1.55
N GLY A 274 -17.71 1.36 2.76
CA GLY A 274 -18.55 2.34 3.46
C GLY A 274 -18.38 3.80 2.99
N LYS A 275 -17.57 4.05 1.95
CA LYS A 275 -17.17 5.39 1.46
C LYS A 275 -16.60 6.29 2.56
N ALA A 276 -15.98 5.69 3.58
CA ALA A 276 -15.63 6.36 4.83
C ALA A 276 -14.23 6.98 4.83
N VAL A 277 -13.33 6.56 3.93
CA VAL A 277 -11.91 6.96 3.95
C VAL A 277 -11.68 8.13 3.00
N LEU A 278 -10.88 9.09 3.44
CA LEU A 278 -10.50 10.30 2.72
C LEU A 278 -9.45 9.99 1.65
N ASN A 279 -9.59 10.62 0.48
CA ASN A 279 -8.56 10.61 -0.56
C ASN A 279 -7.42 11.54 -0.11
N LEU A 280 -6.20 11.00 0.01
CA LEU A 280 -5.03 11.75 0.46
C LEU A 280 -4.24 12.42 -0.67
N ASN A 281 -4.45 12.08 -1.94
CA ASN A 281 -3.70 12.66 -3.06
C ASN A 281 -3.75 14.21 -3.05
N PRO A 282 -4.91 14.87 -2.87
CA PRO A 282 -4.94 16.34 -2.83
C PRO A 282 -4.06 16.93 -1.71
N TYR A 283 -3.93 16.20 -0.59
CA TYR A 283 -3.10 16.63 0.54
C TYR A 283 -1.62 16.37 0.26
N ILE A 284 -1.29 15.19 -0.28
CA ILE A 284 0.07 14.79 -0.67
C ILE A 284 0.64 15.76 -1.72
N ASP A 285 -0.16 16.10 -2.73
CA ASP A 285 0.26 16.92 -3.88
C ASP A 285 0.20 18.43 -3.60
N SER A 286 -0.30 18.84 -2.43
CA SER A 286 -0.37 20.25 -2.05
C SER A 286 1.03 20.87 -1.97
N THR A 287 1.31 21.98 -2.67
CA THR A 287 2.59 22.69 -2.49
C THR A 287 2.70 23.31 -1.10
N THR A 288 1.57 23.62 -0.47
CA THR A 288 1.53 24.30 0.84
C THR A 288 1.66 23.30 1.98
N TRP A 289 0.93 22.18 1.89
CA TRP A 289 0.80 21.22 3.00
C TRP A 289 1.31 19.82 2.67
N GLY A 290 1.68 19.56 1.43
CA GLY A 290 2.00 18.24 0.92
C GLY A 290 3.37 17.73 1.31
N LEU A 291 3.73 16.56 0.79
CA LEU A 291 4.99 15.88 1.08
C LEU A 291 6.02 16.28 0.04
N ASN A 292 6.90 17.21 0.40
CA ASN A 292 7.84 17.85 -0.52
C ASN A 292 9.14 18.27 0.18
N GLY A 293 10.22 18.42 -0.60
CA GLY A 293 11.54 18.74 -0.04
C GLY A 293 12.03 17.68 0.95
N ASP A 294 12.29 18.08 2.20
CA ASP A 294 12.88 17.22 3.24
C ASP A 294 11.92 16.13 3.76
N ASP A 295 10.62 16.22 3.49
CA ASP A 295 9.62 15.21 3.88
C ASP A 295 8.91 14.55 2.70
N ALA A 296 9.51 14.64 1.50
CA ALA A 296 8.98 14.15 0.23
C ALA A 296 8.39 12.73 0.27
N LEU A 297 7.42 12.47 -0.60
CA LEU A 297 6.71 11.19 -0.67
C LEU A 297 7.65 10.02 -1.02
N ASP A 298 8.62 10.25 -1.91
CA ASP A 298 9.61 9.26 -2.37
C ASP A 298 10.68 8.90 -1.32
N ASP A 299 10.74 9.66 -0.22
CA ASP A 299 11.51 9.29 0.97
C ASP A 299 10.82 8.20 1.80
N ILE A 300 9.53 7.91 1.58
CA ILE A 300 8.86 6.77 2.20
C ILE A 300 9.31 5.48 1.51
N ILE A 301 9.57 4.43 2.29
CA ILE A 301 10.00 3.12 1.75
C ILE A 301 8.94 2.58 0.78
N GLY A 302 9.36 2.31 -0.47
CA GLY A 302 8.46 1.97 -1.58
C GLY A 302 7.46 0.87 -1.26
N SER A 303 7.93 -0.28 -0.73
CA SER A 303 7.05 -1.39 -0.38
C SER A 303 6.02 -1.07 0.70
N TYR A 304 6.28 -0.05 1.54
CA TYR A 304 5.33 0.43 2.56
C TYR A 304 4.38 1.46 1.99
N LEU A 305 4.80 2.23 0.97
CA LEU A 305 4.01 3.26 0.32
C LEU A 305 3.01 2.67 -0.67
N GLU A 306 3.45 1.78 -1.55
CA GLU A 306 2.68 1.22 -2.67
C GLU A 306 1.39 0.50 -2.21
N GLU A 307 1.41 -0.14 -1.04
CA GLU A 307 0.22 -0.79 -0.48
C GLU A 307 -0.89 0.19 -0.06
N ASN A 308 -0.62 1.49 0.03
CA ASN A 308 -1.63 2.49 0.43
C ASN A 308 -2.46 3.00 -0.75
N SER A 309 -2.06 2.69 -2.00
CA SER A 309 -2.68 3.18 -3.24
C SER A 309 -3.31 2.08 -4.09
N GLN A 310 -3.42 0.87 -3.56
CA GLN A 310 -3.80 -0.34 -4.31
C GLN A 310 -5.29 -0.49 -4.65
N TYR A 311 -6.15 0.45 -4.24
CA TYR A 311 -7.59 0.23 -4.12
C TYR A 311 -8.41 0.67 -5.34
N ASP A 312 -7.82 1.45 -6.25
CA ASP A 312 -8.45 1.93 -7.48
C ASP A 312 -7.44 2.14 -8.62
N ALA A 313 -7.93 2.41 -9.83
CA ALA A 313 -7.11 2.51 -11.03
C ALA A 313 -6.27 3.79 -11.06
N GLU A 314 -6.75 4.81 -10.36
CA GLU A 314 -6.13 6.11 -10.20
C GLU A 314 -4.91 6.06 -9.27
N GLY A 315 -4.72 4.97 -8.52
CA GLY A 315 -3.64 4.87 -7.54
C GLY A 315 -3.85 5.80 -6.35
N THR A 316 -5.11 5.95 -5.90
CA THR A 316 -5.45 6.87 -4.82
C THR A 316 -4.90 6.38 -3.48
N TYR A 317 -4.12 7.23 -2.82
CA TYR A 317 -3.66 7.00 -1.46
C TYR A 317 -4.81 7.19 -0.46
N TYR A 318 -5.14 6.12 0.27
CA TYR A 318 -6.16 6.13 1.34
C TYR A 318 -5.57 5.97 2.75
N SER A 319 -4.25 5.83 2.84
CA SER A 319 -3.51 5.82 4.10
C SER A 319 -2.05 6.19 3.86
N LEU A 320 -1.27 6.35 4.93
CA LEU A 320 0.19 6.37 4.87
C LEU A 320 0.77 5.39 5.90
N PRO A 321 1.96 4.81 5.64
CA PRO A 321 2.53 3.82 6.52
C PRO A 321 2.92 4.43 7.87
N PHE A 322 2.70 3.69 8.94
CA PHE A 322 3.03 4.14 10.29
C PHE A 322 3.79 3.07 11.08
N ASN A 323 3.21 1.90 11.21
CA ASN A 323 3.66 0.90 12.17
C ASN A 323 4.11 -0.37 11.47
N LYS A 324 5.28 -0.32 10.83
CA LYS A 324 5.77 -1.34 9.91
C LYS A 324 6.79 -2.28 10.55
N SER A 325 6.67 -3.56 10.23
CA SER A 325 7.57 -4.63 10.67
C SER A 325 7.81 -5.61 9.53
N THR A 326 8.82 -6.44 9.68
CA THR A 326 9.08 -7.57 8.78
C THR A 326 9.40 -8.80 9.63
N GLU A 327 9.63 -9.94 8.99
CA GLU A 327 10.13 -11.13 9.67
C GLU A 327 11.65 -11.15 9.66
N VAL A 328 12.28 -11.66 10.70
CA VAL A 328 13.74 -11.81 10.83
C VAL A 328 14.07 -13.20 11.33
N MET A 329 15.26 -13.70 10.99
CA MET A 329 15.79 -14.92 11.56
C MET A 329 16.43 -14.63 12.91
N ILE A 330 16.10 -15.44 13.91
CA ILE A 330 16.66 -15.39 15.25
C ILE A 330 17.28 -16.76 15.52
N TYR A 331 18.52 -16.82 15.95
CA TYR A 331 19.22 -18.09 16.18
C TYR A 331 19.97 -18.09 17.51
N ASN A 332 20.17 -19.28 18.06
CA ASN A 332 20.96 -19.47 19.29
C ASN A 332 22.45 -19.34 18.96
N LYS A 333 22.98 -18.12 19.06
CA LYS A 333 24.36 -17.79 18.68
C LYS A 333 25.37 -18.61 19.47
N THR A 334 25.14 -18.82 20.77
CA THR A 334 26.03 -19.65 21.60
C THR A 334 26.17 -21.06 21.06
N VAL A 335 25.08 -21.66 20.58
CA VAL A 335 25.12 -23.01 19.98
C VAL A 335 25.79 -22.99 18.61
N PHE A 336 25.52 -21.98 17.78
CA PHE A 336 26.17 -21.83 16.47
C PHE A 336 27.69 -21.68 16.61
N ASP A 337 28.15 -20.81 17.52
CA ASP A 337 29.59 -20.62 17.79
C ASP A 337 30.23 -21.92 18.30
N LEU A 338 29.56 -22.64 19.22
CA LEU A 338 30.08 -23.90 19.78
C LEU A 338 30.22 -25.00 18.72
N LEU A 339 29.31 -25.03 17.76
CA LEU A 339 29.28 -26.01 16.68
C LEU A 339 30.07 -25.55 15.44
N GLU A 340 30.70 -24.37 15.49
CA GLU A 340 31.42 -23.76 14.37
C GLU A 340 30.52 -23.62 13.13
N LEU A 341 29.26 -23.22 13.33
CA LEU A 341 28.27 -22.98 12.28
C LEU A 341 28.19 -21.49 11.94
N ASP A 342 28.10 -21.18 10.65
CA ASP A 342 27.87 -19.82 10.16
C ASP A 342 26.39 -19.40 10.28
N GLU A 343 26.13 -18.09 10.26
CA GLU A 343 24.76 -17.54 10.12
C GLU A 343 24.11 -18.05 8.82
N PRO A 344 22.97 -18.75 8.87
CA PRO A 344 22.34 -19.29 7.67
C PRO A 344 21.84 -18.18 6.74
N GLU A 345 22.23 -18.21 5.47
CA GLU A 345 21.68 -17.30 4.46
C GLU A 345 20.51 -17.93 3.70
N THR A 346 20.48 -19.25 3.61
CA THR A 346 19.48 -20.00 2.84
C THR A 346 18.81 -21.10 3.65
N TRP A 347 17.63 -21.53 3.21
CA TRP A 347 16.97 -22.69 3.82
C TRP A 347 17.81 -23.97 3.68
N GLN A 348 18.61 -24.06 2.61
CA GLN A 348 19.57 -25.14 2.40
C GLN A 348 20.69 -25.11 3.46
N ASP A 349 21.13 -23.94 3.91
CA ASP A 349 22.10 -23.81 5.02
C ASP A 349 21.47 -24.28 6.34
N VAL A 350 20.20 -23.92 6.60
CA VAL A 350 19.45 -24.40 7.76
C VAL A 350 19.35 -25.93 7.74
N ILE A 351 19.03 -26.53 6.60
CA ILE A 351 18.98 -27.99 6.41
C ILE A 351 20.36 -28.62 6.62
N ALA A 352 21.43 -28.00 6.13
CA ALA A 352 22.80 -28.49 6.31
C ALA A 352 23.24 -28.47 7.78
N ALA A 353 22.84 -27.45 8.54
CA ALA A 353 23.11 -27.33 9.98
C ALA A 353 22.26 -28.26 10.85
N ALA A 354 21.09 -28.68 10.34
CA ALA A 354 20.08 -29.41 11.09
C ALA A 354 20.58 -30.65 11.86
N PRO A 355 21.43 -31.54 11.30
CA PRO A 355 21.89 -32.73 12.03
C PRO A 355 22.74 -32.38 13.26
N ALA A 356 23.57 -31.34 13.18
CA ALA A 356 24.42 -30.89 14.28
C ALA A 356 23.56 -30.25 15.39
N LEU A 357 22.62 -29.37 15.01
CA LEU A 357 21.67 -28.74 15.92
C LEU A 357 20.79 -29.78 16.63
N LYS A 358 20.27 -30.77 15.88
CA LYS A 358 19.47 -31.86 16.42
C LYS A 358 20.25 -32.68 17.45
N THR A 359 21.50 -33.06 17.12
CA THR A 359 22.36 -33.82 18.03
C THR A 359 22.66 -33.03 19.31
N TYR A 360 22.96 -31.74 19.19
CA TYR A 360 23.17 -30.87 20.35
C TYR A 360 21.92 -30.78 21.22
N GLY A 361 20.77 -30.49 20.62
CA GLY A 361 19.51 -30.38 21.34
C GLY A 361 19.07 -31.67 22.01
N ASP A 362 19.28 -32.82 21.38
CA ASP A 362 18.98 -34.12 21.98
C ASP A 362 19.82 -34.36 23.24
N ASN A 363 21.11 -34.04 23.18
CA ASN A 363 22.01 -34.15 24.34
C ASN A 363 21.60 -33.18 25.45
N LEU A 364 21.24 -31.94 25.10
CA LEU A 364 20.77 -30.95 26.06
C LEU A 364 19.45 -31.37 26.71
N ALA A 365 18.50 -31.88 25.94
CA ALA A 365 17.22 -32.40 26.43
C ALA A 365 17.44 -33.54 27.43
N GLU A 366 18.32 -34.48 27.11
CA GLU A 366 18.69 -35.56 28.03
C GLU A 366 19.30 -35.02 29.33
N GLN A 367 20.23 -34.06 29.24
CA GLN A 367 20.83 -33.43 30.41
C GLN A 367 19.78 -32.75 31.29
N LYS A 368 18.87 -31.98 30.71
CA LYS A 368 17.77 -31.31 31.42
C LYS A 368 16.86 -32.33 32.14
N VAL A 369 16.48 -33.42 31.48
CA VAL A 369 15.67 -34.49 32.09
C VAL A 369 16.40 -35.13 33.27
N ARG A 370 17.67 -35.49 33.11
CA ARG A 370 18.48 -36.09 34.18
C ARG A 370 18.65 -35.16 35.38
N ALA A 371 18.92 -33.87 35.12
CA ALA A 371 19.07 -32.86 36.16
C ALA A 371 17.77 -32.63 36.95
N ALA A 372 16.61 -32.68 36.29
CA ALA A 372 15.31 -32.53 36.94
C ALA A 372 14.86 -33.76 37.75
N ASN A 373 15.46 -34.93 37.52
CA ASN A 373 14.99 -36.22 38.03
C ASN A 373 16.09 -37.01 38.76
N VAL A 374 16.83 -36.32 39.63
CA VAL A 374 17.96 -36.91 40.38
C VAL A 374 17.49 -38.12 41.21
N GLY A 375 18.17 -39.26 41.02
CA GLY A 375 17.92 -40.49 41.77
C GLY A 375 16.93 -41.47 41.12
N MET A 376 16.34 -41.12 39.96
CA MET A 376 15.58 -42.08 39.15
C MET A 376 16.51 -43.11 38.48
N SER A 377 15.98 -44.31 38.24
CA SER A 377 16.71 -45.37 37.54
C SER A 377 16.79 -45.07 36.03
N GLU A 378 17.78 -45.63 35.32
CA GLU A 378 17.86 -45.49 33.85
C GLU A 378 16.60 -46.01 33.14
N GLN A 379 15.95 -47.04 33.69
CA GLN A 379 14.73 -47.60 33.12
C GLN A 379 13.56 -46.58 33.17
N ASP A 380 13.48 -45.79 34.24
CA ASP A 380 12.42 -44.78 34.41
C ASP A 380 12.75 -43.47 33.70
N LEU A 381 14.05 -43.16 33.53
CA LEU A 381 14.51 -41.98 32.79
C LEU A 381 14.36 -42.13 31.28
N ALA A 382 14.58 -43.33 30.75
CA ALA A 382 14.55 -43.60 29.30
C ALA A 382 13.29 -43.04 28.58
N PRO A 383 12.04 -43.29 29.04
CA PRO A 383 10.86 -42.73 28.38
C PRO A 383 10.78 -41.19 28.48
N LEU A 384 11.23 -40.59 29.58
CA LEU A 384 11.25 -39.13 29.74
C LEU A 384 12.28 -38.47 28.82
N ILE A 385 13.46 -39.06 28.71
CA ILE A 385 14.51 -38.62 27.79
C ILE A 385 14.02 -38.73 26.34
N ALA A 386 13.40 -39.85 25.97
CA ALA A 386 12.85 -40.04 24.63
C ALA A 386 11.77 -38.99 24.31
N ALA A 387 10.86 -38.71 25.24
CA ALA A 387 9.84 -37.68 25.08
C ALA A 387 10.45 -36.27 24.92
N ALA A 388 11.47 -35.93 25.72
CA ALA A 388 12.13 -34.63 25.62
C ALA A 388 12.89 -34.46 24.30
N LYS A 389 13.61 -35.50 23.84
CA LYS A 389 14.29 -35.51 22.53
C LYS A 389 13.32 -35.41 21.36
N ALA A 390 12.12 -35.98 21.49
CA ALA A 390 11.09 -35.89 20.45
C ALA A 390 10.62 -34.45 20.21
N LEU A 391 10.75 -33.55 21.20
CA LEU A 391 10.40 -32.13 21.08
C LEU A 391 11.52 -31.27 20.48
N ILE A 392 12.68 -31.84 20.15
CA ILE A 392 13.79 -31.07 19.57
C ILE A 392 13.66 -31.06 18.04
N VAL A 393 13.40 -29.87 17.49
CA VAL A 393 13.35 -29.60 16.05
C VAL A 393 14.30 -28.43 15.75
N PRO A 394 15.25 -28.54 14.81
CA PRO A 394 16.30 -27.53 14.59
C PRO A 394 15.83 -26.10 14.36
N ALA A 395 14.76 -25.92 13.58
CA ALA A 395 14.25 -24.62 13.17
C ALA A 395 12.73 -24.53 13.25
N SER A 396 12.21 -23.31 13.35
CA SER A 396 10.79 -23.03 13.34
C SER A 396 10.42 -21.75 12.59
N TYR A 397 9.16 -21.65 12.19
CA TYR A 397 8.58 -20.43 11.65
C TYR A 397 7.38 -20.02 12.51
N ASP A 398 7.42 -18.82 13.10
CA ASP A 398 6.49 -18.38 14.14
C ASP A 398 5.04 -18.24 13.65
N SER A 399 4.84 -17.74 12.44
CA SER A 399 3.50 -17.56 11.87
C SER A 399 3.25 -18.48 10.69
N THR A 400 2.29 -19.39 10.83
CA THR A 400 1.86 -20.32 9.76
C THR A 400 1.43 -19.61 8.48
N GLY A 401 0.59 -18.57 8.60
CA GLY A 401 0.14 -17.77 7.47
C GLY A 401 1.28 -17.03 6.76
N ASN A 402 2.20 -16.42 7.51
CA ASN A 402 3.33 -15.73 6.87
C ASN A 402 4.35 -16.72 6.28
N ALA A 403 4.59 -17.86 6.94
CA ALA A 403 5.41 -18.94 6.40
C ALA A 403 4.87 -19.36 5.03
N PHE A 404 3.56 -19.61 4.94
CA PHE A 404 2.92 -19.94 3.67
C PHE A 404 3.21 -18.89 2.59
N ILE A 405 2.99 -17.61 2.90
CA ILE A 405 3.10 -16.51 1.93
C ILE A 405 4.57 -16.30 1.51
N THR A 406 5.50 -16.22 2.46
CA THR A 406 6.94 -16.02 2.21
C THR A 406 7.52 -17.18 1.40
N PHE A 407 7.27 -18.44 1.79
CA PHE A 407 7.75 -19.59 1.02
C PHE A 407 7.11 -19.65 -0.38
N THR A 408 5.82 -19.31 -0.50
CA THR A 408 5.16 -19.22 -1.81
C THR A 408 5.91 -18.25 -2.72
N ARG A 409 6.25 -17.05 -2.23
CA ARG A 409 7.03 -16.07 -3.02
C ARG A 409 8.45 -16.54 -3.33
N GLN A 410 9.16 -17.11 -2.35
CA GLN A 410 10.52 -17.62 -2.55
C GLN A 410 10.63 -18.80 -3.51
N PHE A 411 9.52 -19.46 -3.83
CA PHE A 411 9.43 -20.51 -4.85
C PHE A 411 8.83 -20.02 -6.17
N GLY A 412 8.58 -18.71 -6.32
CA GLY A 412 8.00 -18.11 -7.52
C GLY A 412 6.50 -18.39 -7.67
N GLY A 413 5.82 -18.74 -6.59
CA GLY A 413 4.37 -18.97 -6.54
C GLY A 413 3.58 -17.69 -6.33
N ALA A 414 2.26 -17.84 -6.30
CA ALA A 414 1.31 -16.75 -6.09
C ALA A 414 0.39 -17.05 -4.91
N TYR A 415 0.06 -16.00 -4.15
CA TYR A 415 -0.83 -16.06 -2.99
C TYR A 415 -2.15 -15.34 -3.28
N THR A 416 -2.15 -14.01 -3.25
CA THR A 416 -3.33 -13.19 -3.55
C THR A 416 -3.00 -12.12 -4.58
N GLY A 417 -4.03 -11.55 -5.19
CA GLY A 417 -3.90 -10.42 -6.10
C GLY A 417 -5.22 -9.67 -6.28
N ILE A 418 -5.17 -8.57 -7.01
CA ILE A 418 -6.35 -7.83 -7.46
C ILE A 418 -6.37 -7.90 -8.98
N ASN A 419 -7.53 -8.24 -9.56
CA ASN A 419 -7.75 -8.04 -10.98
C ASN A 419 -8.03 -6.55 -11.22
N PHE A 420 -7.07 -5.82 -11.80
CA PHE A 420 -7.19 -4.38 -12.03
C PHE A 420 -8.22 -3.98 -13.11
N GLU A 421 -8.77 -4.92 -13.87
CA GLU A 421 -9.91 -4.64 -14.75
C GLU A 421 -11.25 -4.61 -13.98
N THR A 422 -11.36 -5.40 -12.92
CA THR A 422 -12.62 -5.58 -12.16
C THR A 422 -12.54 -5.10 -10.71
N PHE A 423 -11.34 -4.78 -10.21
CA PHE A 423 -11.00 -4.54 -8.82
C PHE A 423 -11.45 -5.64 -7.84
N GLN A 424 -11.60 -6.87 -8.35
CA GLN A 424 -11.93 -8.01 -7.52
C GLN A 424 -10.67 -8.71 -7.00
N GLY A 425 -10.69 -9.05 -5.73
CA GLY A 425 -9.66 -9.88 -5.10
C GLY A 425 -9.61 -11.28 -5.70
N GLN A 426 -8.40 -11.84 -5.79
CA GLN A 426 -8.14 -13.17 -6.34
C GLN A 426 -7.33 -14.00 -5.35
N TYR A 427 -7.71 -15.27 -5.21
CA TYR A 427 -6.96 -16.29 -4.50
C TYR A 427 -6.21 -17.15 -5.52
N LEU A 428 -4.89 -17.11 -5.50
CA LEU A 428 -4.03 -17.58 -6.60
C LEU A 428 -3.20 -18.82 -6.24
N TRP A 429 -3.38 -19.39 -5.05
CA TRP A 429 -2.57 -20.50 -4.56
C TRP A 429 -3.00 -21.88 -5.09
N VAL A 430 -4.27 -22.03 -5.49
CA VAL A 430 -4.80 -23.32 -5.97
C VAL A 430 -4.25 -23.63 -7.35
N ASP A 431 -3.83 -24.89 -7.55
CA ASP A 431 -3.24 -25.41 -8.80
C ASP A 431 -1.97 -24.67 -9.28
N ASN A 432 -1.41 -23.78 -8.45
CA ASN A 432 -0.16 -23.11 -8.74
C ASN A 432 1.00 -24.07 -8.43
N ALA A 433 1.69 -24.54 -9.48
CA ALA A 433 2.77 -25.52 -9.35
C ALA A 433 3.91 -25.05 -8.43
N ASN A 434 4.23 -23.75 -8.43
CA ASN A 434 5.27 -23.18 -7.60
C ASN A 434 4.84 -23.07 -6.13
N THR A 435 3.58 -22.69 -5.87
CA THR A 435 2.99 -22.74 -4.52
C THR A 435 2.96 -24.18 -3.99
N ILE A 436 2.56 -25.16 -4.81
CA ILE A 436 2.61 -26.59 -4.46
C ILE A 436 4.05 -27.04 -4.20
N SER A 437 5.04 -26.53 -4.94
CA SER A 437 6.46 -26.84 -4.71
C SER A 437 6.93 -26.31 -3.35
N ALA A 438 6.54 -25.08 -2.97
CA ALA A 438 6.82 -24.53 -1.65
C ALA A 438 6.24 -25.40 -0.53
N MET A 439 4.98 -25.83 -0.68
CA MET A 439 4.33 -26.70 0.29
C MET A 439 4.98 -28.08 0.39
N ASN A 440 5.43 -28.65 -0.74
CA ASN A 440 6.19 -29.90 -0.74
C ASN A 440 7.54 -29.75 -0.05
N PHE A 441 8.22 -28.62 -0.22
CA PHE A 441 9.47 -28.33 0.47
C PHE A 441 9.27 -28.32 1.99
N LEU A 442 8.28 -27.57 2.47
CA LEU A 442 7.97 -27.49 3.91
C LEU A 442 7.51 -28.85 4.48
N LYS A 443 6.64 -29.57 3.76
CA LYS A 443 6.21 -30.92 4.15
C LYS A 443 7.38 -31.90 4.28
N THR A 444 8.30 -31.88 3.32
CA THR A 444 9.42 -32.85 3.26
C THR A 444 10.49 -32.58 4.31
N ASN A 445 10.59 -31.33 4.78
CA ASN A 445 11.57 -30.90 5.77
C ASN A 445 10.93 -30.56 7.13
N ASN A 446 9.74 -31.10 7.44
CA ASN A 446 8.98 -30.73 8.64
C ASN A 446 9.63 -31.21 9.95
N ASP A 447 10.56 -32.16 9.89
CA ASP A 447 11.42 -32.61 10.98
C ASP A 447 12.63 -31.69 11.22
N ILE A 448 12.88 -30.76 10.30
CA ILE A 448 13.94 -29.75 10.37
C ILE A 448 13.35 -28.37 10.68
N ILE A 449 12.33 -27.96 9.93
CA ILE A 449 11.64 -26.67 10.04
C ILE A 449 10.18 -26.96 10.37
N THR A 450 9.71 -26.52 11.54
CA THR A 450 8.32 -26.75 11.96
C THR A 450 7.59 -25.47 12.36
N LEU A 451 6.37 -25.62 12.82
CA LEU A 451 5.46 -24.55 13.24
C LEU A 451 5.25 -24.63 14.77
N PRO A 452 4.89 -23.54 15.46
CA PRO A 452 4.71 -23.56 16.92
C PRO A 452 3.64 -24.54 17.39
N GLU A 453 2.66 -24.86 16.55
CA GLU A 453 1.60 -25.84 16.81
C GLU A 453 2.16 -27.25 17.08
N PHE A 454 3.35 -27.59 16.59
CA PHE A 454 4.03 -28.84 16.93
C PHE A 454 4.27 -29.00 18.44
N TRP A 455 4.46 -27.89 19.16
CA TRP A 455 4.65 -27.85 20.61
C TRP A 455 3.38 -27.46 21.38
N ASP A 456 2.22 -27.47 20.72
CA ASP A 456 0.97 -26.90 21.25
C ASP A 456 1.16 -25.44 21.72
N GLN A 457 1.99 -24.68 21.00
CA GLN A 457 2.26 -23.27 21.29
C GLN A 457 1.63 -22.36 20.24
N GLN A 458 1.32 -21.13 20.67
CA GLN A 458 0.90 -20.07 19.75
C GLN A 458 2.09 -19.37 19.07
N TYR A 459 3.25 -19.38 19.71
CA TYR A 459 4.45 -18.67 19.26
C TYR A 459 5.67 -19.58 19.35
N ALA A 460 6.55 -19.49 18.35
CA ALA A 460 7.81 -20.21 18.28
C ALA A 460 8.87 -19.63 19.22
N SER A 461 8.63 -18.45 19.78
CA SER A 461 9.51 -17.87 20.80
C SER A 461 9.59 -18.73 22.06
N THR A 462 8.49 -19.38 22.46
CA THR A 462 8.47 -20.29 23.62
C THR A 462 9.39 -21.50 23.44
N PRO A 463 9.26 -22.33 22.38
CA PRO A 463 10.19 -23.44 22.17
C PRO A 463 11.62 -22.95 21.91
N PHE A 464 11.82 -21.76 21.32
CA PHE A 464 13.16 -21.19 21.14
C PHE A 464 13.84 -20.87 22.48
N VAL A 465 13.19 -20.13 23.39
CA VAL A 465 13.77 -19.83 24.72
C VAL A 465 13.95 -21.08 25.58
N ASN A 466 13.14 -22.12 25.35
CA ASN A 466 13.28 -23.43 25.99
C ASN A 466 14.42 -24.27 25.39
N GLN A 467 15.06 -23.80 24.31
CA GLN A 467 16.08 -24.52 23.54
C GLN A 467 15.56 -25.84 22.95
N GLN A 468 14.29 -25.86 22.54
CA GLN A 468 13.66 -26.93 21.78
C GLN A 468 13.81 -26.73 20.26
N THR A 469 14.08 -25.49 19.86
CA THR A 469 14.53 -25.08 18.52
C THR A 469 15.68 -24.09 18.64
N PHE A 470 16.53 -24.00 17.61
CA PHE A 470 17.76 -23.22 17.61
C PHE A 470 17.77 -22.11 16.56
N VAL A 471 16.81 -22.14 15.63
CA VAL A 471 16.54 -21.09 14.66
C VAL A 471 15.04 -20.84 14.66
N THR A 472 14.61 -19.58 14.68
CA THR A 472 13.20 -19.23 14.55
C THR A 472 13.05 -18.00 13.66
N ILE A 473 12.07 -18.03 12.76
CA ILE A 473 11.66 -16.84 12.00
C ILE A 473 10.49 -16.19 12.73
N GLY A 474 10.60 -14.90 13.06
CA GLY A 474 9.55 -14.17 13.75
C GLY A 474 9.56 -12.68 13.45
N SER A 475 8.55 -11.95 13.95
CA SER A 475 8.44 -10.50 13.73
C SER A 475 9.59 -9.72 14.34
N SER A 476 10.12 -8.73 13.60
CA SER A 476 11.12 -7.78 14.08
C SER A 476 10.64 -7.02 15.33
N ALA A 477 9.36 -6.67 15.38
CA ALA A 477 8.74 -5.99 16.53
C ALA A 477 8.55 -6.91 17.75
N GLY A 478 8.59 -8.22 17.52
CA GLY A 478 8.44 -9.28 18.52
C GLY A 478 9.77 -9.80 19.08
N ILE A 479 10.93 -9.23 18.70
CA ILE A 479 12.26 -9.78 19.07
C ILE A 479 12.42 -10.02 20.58
N ARG A 480 11.84 -9.15 21.41
CA ARG A 480 11.89 -9.24 22.88
C ARG A 480 11.39 -10.59 23.44
N TYR A 481 10.47 -11.26 22.74
CA TYR A 481 9.90 -12.54 23.19
C TYR A 481 10.86 -13.71 22.99
N ASN A 482 11.87 -13.54 22.14
CA ASN A 482 12.91 -14.54 21.87
C ASN A 482 14.16 -14.35 22.75
N VAL A 483 14.17 -13.33 23.60
CA VAL A 483 15.27 -13.08 24.53
C VAL A 483 15.20 -14.12 25.65
N PRO A 484 16.25 -14.93 25.84
CA PRO A 484 16.26 -15.95 26.87
C PRO A 484 16.33 -15.33 28.28
N PRO A 485 15.91 -16.07 29.31
CA PRO A 485 16.00 -15.60 30.69
C PRO A 485 17.46 -15.39 31.12
N ILE A 486 17.65 -14.50 32.09
CA ILE A 486 18.94 -14.28 32.75
C ILE A 486 19.20 -15.41 33.76
N ASP A 487 20.39 -16.00 33.71
CA ASP A 487 20.85 -16.93 34.74
C ASP A 487 21.13 -16.15 36.05
N PRO A 488 20.47 -16.50 37.16
CA PRO A 488 20.62 -15.76 38.42
C PRO A 488 22.00 -15.89 39.06
N THR A 489 22.86 -16.78 38.56
CA THR A 489 24.21 -17.05 39.07
C THR A 489 25.26 -16.23 38.32
N THR A 490 25.13 -16.13 37.00
CA THR A 490 26.09 -15.39 36.16
C THR A 490 25.65 -13.96 35.89
N GLU A 491 24.37 -13.64 36.12
CA GLU A 491 23.71 -12.38 35.71
C GLU A 491 23.73 -12.16 34.18
N GLU A 492 23.99 -13.21 33.41
CA GLU A 492 24.02 -13.21 31.95
C GLU A 492 22.87 -14.03 31.36
N PRO A 493 22.44 -13.77 30.10
CA PRO A 493 21.46 -14.61 29.42
C PRO A 493 21.89 -16.09 29.39
N VAL A 494 20.95 -17.03 29.54
CA VAL A 494 21.27 -18.48 29.49
C VAL A 494 21.88 -18.93 28.15
N PHE A 495 21.68 -18.15 27.10
CA PHE A 495 22.44 -18.19 25.84
C PHE A 495 22.34 -16.84 25.14
N GLU A 496 23.28 -16.55 24.25
CA GLU A 496 23.24 -15.37 23.38
C GLU A 496 22.42 -15.68 22.12
N ILE A 497 21.65 -14.69 21.66
CA ILE A 497 20.95 -14.77 20.38
C ILE A 497 21.70 -14.02 19.29
N GLY A 498 21.59 -14.50 18.06
CA GLY A 498 21.93 -13.77 16.85
C GLY A 498 20.65 -13.43 16.09
N VAL A 499 20.69 -12.36 15.29
CA VAL A 499 19.56 -11.95 14.45
C VAL A 499 20.05 -11.61 13.06
N GLY A 500 19.46 -12.24 12.04
CA GLY A 500 19.85 -12.11 10.64
C GLY A 500 18.63 -12.02 9.71
N PRO A 501 18.85 -11.79 8.40
CA PRO A 501 17.80 -11.85 7.39
C PRO A 501 17.05 -13.18 7.41
N VAL A 502 15.81 -13.19 6.92
CA VAL A 502 15.08 -14.44 6.68
C VAL A 502 15.82 -15.23 5.59
N PRO A 503 16.09 -16.54 5.80
CA PRO A 503 16.75 -17.35 4.79
C PRO A 503 15.94 -17.38 3.49
N TYR A 504 16.62 -17.41 2.36
CA TYR A 504 15.98 -17.54 1.05
C TYR A 504 16.17 -18.94 0.46
N ASN A 505 15.45 -19.23 -0.62
CA ASN A 505 15.63 -20.47 -1.36
C ASN A 505 16.88 -20.40 -2.25
N ALA A 506 17.94 -21.14 -1.91
CA ALA A 506 19.19 -21.17 -2.68
C ALA A 506 19.00 -21.62 -4.13
N ASP A 507 17.97 -22.45 -4.39
CA ASP A 507 17.65 -22.96 -5.72
C ASP A 507 16.90 -21.94 -6.59
N GLN A 508 16.41 -20.85 -6.00
CA GLN A 508 15.73 -19.75 -6.68
C GLN A 508 16.21 -18.37 -6.15
N PRO A 509 17.48 -18.03 -6.34
CA PRO A 509 18.08 -16.82 -5.74
C PRO A 509 17.48 -15.50 -6.26
N ASP A 510 16.86 -15.52 -7.45
CA ASP A 510 16.18 -14.36 -8.02
C ASP A 510 14.83 -14.09 -7.33
N ASN A 511 14.29 -15.06 -6.59
CA ASN A 511 13.01 -14.96 -5.87
C ASN A 511 13.21 -14.64 -4.37
N LYS A 512 14.34 -14.02 -3.99
CA LYS A 512 14.52 -13.51 -2.62
C LYS A 512 13.35 -12.62 -2.25
N ALA A 513 12.66 -12.99 -1.17
CA ALA A 513 11.45 -12.32 -0.74
C ALA A 513 11.29 -12.48 0.77
N VAL A 514 10.88 -11.41 1.43
CA VAL A 514 10.44 -11.41 2.82
C VAL A 514 9.24 -10.49 2.95
N ILE A 515 8.21 -10.94 3.67
CA ILE A 515 6.99 -10.16 3.78
C ILE A 515 7.23 -8.93 4.67
N GLN A 516 6.71 -7.78 4.24
CA GLN A 516 6.48 -6.66 5.15
C GLN A 516 5.03 -6.69 5.64
N GLN A 517 4.84 -6.28 6.89
CA GLN A 517 3.55 -6.26 7.56
C GLN A 517 3.44 -5.00 8.41
N GLY A 518 2.24 -4.76 8.91
CA GLY A 518 1.97 -3.70 9.87
C GLY A 518 0.96 -2.69 9.34
N THR A 519 0.54 -1.80 10.22
CA THR A 519 -0.61 -0.93 9.97
C THR A 519 -0.21 0.44 9.44
N ASN A 520 -1.17 1.07 8.79
CA ASN A 520 -1.13 2.42 8.29
C ASN A 520 -2.07 3.30 9.11
N ILE A 521 -2.06 4.61 8.84
CA ILE A 521 -3.09 5.52 9.34
C ILE A 521 -3.92 6.02 8.15
N SER A 522 -5.23 5.88 8.27
CA SER A 522 -6.23 6.47 7.36
C SER A 522 -6.87 7.70 8.00
N LEU A 523 -7.16 8.71 7.18
CA LEU A 523 -8.05 9.81 7.56
C LEU A 523 -9.47 9.46 7.13
N MET A 524 -10.44 9.76 7.99
CA MET A 524 -11.84 9.50 7.72
C MET A 524 -12.51 10.73 7.10
N LYS A 525 -13.52 10.51 6.24
CA LYS A 525 -14.40 11.53 5.66
C LYS A 525 -15.40 12.02 6.71
N THR A 526 -14.90 12.73 7.72
CA THR A 526 -15.68 13.31 8.82
C THR A 526 -15.08 14.63 9.26
N GLY A 527 -15.84 15.40 10.05
CA GLY A 527 -15.44 16.72 10.51
C GLY A 527 -15.40 17.77 9.39
N THR A 528 -14.96 18.95 9.77
CA THR A 528 -14.72 20.10 8.91
C THR A 528 -13.42 19.97 8.12
N ASP A 529 -13.28 20.74 7.04
CA ASP A 529 -12.06 20.80 6.23
C ASP A 529 -10.81 21.17 7.07
N GLN A 530 -10.99 22.00 8.10
CA GLN A 530 -9.92 22.36 9.04
C GLN A 530 -9.51 21.18 9.94
N GLU A 531 -10.47 20.35 10.37
CA GLU A 531 -10.18 19.13 11.13
C GLU A 531 -9.50 18.08 10.25
N GLN A 532 -9.87 17.97 8.97
CA GLN A 532 -9.19 17.08 8.02
C GLN A 532 -7.77 17.54 7.73
N LEU A 533 -7.55 18.85 7.51
CA LEU A 533 -6.21 19.42 7.38
C LEU A 533 -5.37 19.22 8.65
N ALA A 534 -5.92 19.45 9.84
CA ALA A 534 -5.22 19.18 11.09
C ALA A 534 -4.85 17.70 11.24
N SER A 535 -5.72 16.79 10.81
CA SER A 535 -5.47 15.35 10.79
C SER A 535 -4.34 14.99 9.83
N TRP A 536 -4.29 15.62 8.66
CA TRP A 536 -3.21 15.45 7.68
C TRP A 536 -1.88 15.92 8.25
N LEU A 537 -1.85 17.12 8.84
CA LEU A 537 -0.64 17.67 9.46
C LEU A 537 -0.15 16.80 10.62
N PHE A 538 -1.06 16.22 11.41
CA PHE A 538 -0.68 15.29 12.47
C PHE A 538 -0.14 13.97 11.90
N LEU A 539 -0.74 13.44 10.83
CA LEU A 539 -0.20 12.27 10.12
C LEU A 539 1.22 12.52 9.63
N LYS A 540 1.47 13.66 8.97
CA LYS A 540 2.82 14.09 8.58
C LYS A 540 3.78 14.14 9.77
N HIS A 541 3.32 14.70 10.89
CA HIS A 541 4.13 14.82 12.10
C HIS A 541 4.54 13.47 12.67
N ILE A 542 3.62 12.51 12.82
CA ILE A 542 3.93 11.20 13.40
C ILE A 542 4.86 10.36 12.50
N ILE A 543 4.83 10.56 11.18
CA ILE A 543 5.72 9.89 10.22
C ILE A 543 6.97 10.72 9.87
N SER A 544 7.19 11.86 10.52
CA SER A 544 8.42 12.65 10.33
C SER A 544 9.67 11.84 10.68
N ILE A 545 10.82 12.24 10.15
CA ILE A 545 12.11 11.58 10.39
C ILE A 545 12.35 11.39 11.90
N GLU A 546 12.16 12.45 12.70
CA GLU A 546 12.41 12.41 14.14
C GLU A 546 11.47 11.44 14.87
N ASN A 547 10.16 11.51 14.58
CA ASN A 547 9.16 10.69 15.29
C ASN A 547 9.19 9.24 14.83
N THR A 548 9.45 8.96 13.55
CA THR A 548 9.56 7.57 13.07
C THR A 548 10.81 6.87 13.62
N ILE A 549 11.93 7.60 13.82
CA ILE A 549 13.12 7.11 14.52
C ILE A 549 12.80 6.81 15.98
N ASP A 550 12.19 7.76 16.68
CA ASP A 550 11.83 7.59 18.09
C ASP A 550 10.86 6.43 18.30
N TRP A 551 9.87 6.28 17.41
CA TRP A 551 8.93 5.16 17.42
C TRP A 551 9.67 3.84 17.24
N ALA A 552 10.53 3.72 16.22
CA ALA A 552 11.26 2.50 15.94
C ALA A 552 12.16 2.07 17.10
N MET A 553 12.94 3.02 17.65
CA MET A 553 13.91 2.76 18.73
C MET A 553 13.26 2.33 20.06
N ASN A 554 11.97 2.65 20.27
CA ASN A 554 11.27 2.35 21.52
C ASN A 554 10.24 1.23 21.40
N THR A 555 9.86 0.83 20.19
CA THR A 555 8.76 -0.14 19.99
C THR A 555 9.20 -1.45 19.34
N GLY A 556 10.28 -1.46 18.56
CA GLY A 556 10.66 -2.61 17.74
C GLY A 556 10.10 -2.60 16.32
N TYR A 557 9.23 -1.63 16.01
CA TYR A 557 8.85 -1.36 14.63
C TYR A 557 9.99 -0.66 13.88
N LEU A 558 9.81 -0.54 12.58
CA LEU A 558 10.79 -0.03 11.65
C LEU A 558 10.44 1.40 11.23
N PRO A 559 11.45 2.25 10.99
CA PRO A 559 11.21 3.56 10.38
C PRO A 559 10.50 3.40 9.04
N VAL A 560 9.61 4.34 8.71
CA VAL A 560 8.88 4.31 7.43
C VAL A 560 9.58 5.11 6.33
N ARG A 561 10.63 5.86 6.68
CA ARG A 561 11.40 6.74 5.78
C ARG A 561 12.81 6.22 5.53
N ILE A 562 13.32 6.41 4.32
CA ILE A 562 14.69 6.08 3.90
C ILE A 562 15.67 6.96 4.66
N SER A 563 15.44 8.28 4.67
CA SER A 563 16.23 9.27 5.40
C SER A 563 16.33 8.97 6.90
N ALA A 564 15.30 8.35 7.49
CA ALA A 564 15.33 7.92 8.89
C ALA A 564 16.33 6.78 9.12
N TYR A 565 16.38 5.79 8.22
CA TYR A 565 17.40 4.73 8.27
C TYR A 565 18.81 5.29 8.11
N GLU A 566 19.00 6.26 7.22
CA GLU A 566 20.30 6.86 6.93
C GLU A 566 20.75 7.89 7.97
N SER A 567 19.83 8.33 8.84
CA SER A 567 20.11 9.35 9.84
C SER A 567 21.22 8.94 10.81
N THR A 568 22.05 9.90 11.21
CA THR A 568 23.09 9.70 12.24
C THR A 568 22.52 9.11 13.54
N THR A 569 21.34 9.56 13.96
CA THR A 569 20.68 9.08 15.18
C THR A 569 20.36 7.60 15.09
N TYR A 570 19.72 7.17 14.00
CA TYR A 570 19.35 5.77 13.83
C TYR A 570 20.57 4.87 13.58
N GLN A 571 21.54 5.33 12.78
CA GLN A 571 22.81 4.62 12.59
C GLN A 571 23.59 4.44 13.90
N ASN A 572 23.58 5.44 14.79
CA ASN A 572 24.16 5.27 16.12
C ASN A 572 23.41 4.23 16.96
N PHE A 573 22.09 4.20 16.89
CA PHE A 573 21.27 3.15 17.54
C PHE A 573 21.56 1.75 16.98
N LEU A 574 21.73 1.62 15.66
CA LEU A 574 22.05 0.35 15.00
C LEU A 574 23.44 -0.18 15.38
N ASN A 575 24.42 0.70 15.55
CA ASN A 575 25.82 0.31 15.79
C ASN A 575 26.24 0.34 17.27
N ASN A 576 25.59 1.19 18.07
CA ASN A 576 25.93 1.43 19.48
C ASN A 576 24.65 1.53 20.35
N PRO A 577 23.80 0.49 20.37
CA PRO A 577 22.56 0.51 21.15
C PRO A 577 22.84 0.55 22.65
N SER A 578 21.92 1.15 23.42
CA SER A 578 21.88 0.92 24.87
C SER A 578 21.49 -0.53 25.19
N ALA A 579 21.73 -0.99 26.42
CA ALA A 579 21.39 -2.35 26.84
C ALA A 579 19.91 -2.72 26.58
N ASN A 580 18.98 -1.78 26.87
CA ASN A 580 17.55 -1.99 26.64
C ASN A 580 17.15 -1.97 25.15
N GLN A 581 18.02 -1.45 24.29
CA GLN A 581 17.82 -1.32 22.85
C GLN A 581 18.50 -2.41 22.04
N LEU A 582 19.42 -3.17 22.66
CA LEU A 582 20.28 -4.13 21.98
C LEU A 582 19.52 -5.04 21.03
N TYR A 583 18.53 -5.77 21.53
CA TYR A 583 17.77 -6.72 20.72
C TYR A 583 16.90 -6.06 19.65
N ILE A 584 16.36 -4.87 19.93
CA ILE A 584 15.60 -4.11 18.93
C ILE A 584 16.54 -3.66 17.80
N SER A 585 17.74 -3.20 18.14
CA SER A 585 18.78 -2.80 17.21
C SER A 585 19.26 -3.98 16.34
N MET A 586 19.40 -5.17 16.91
CA MET A 586 19.73 -6.39 16.16
C MET A 586 18.65 -6.75 15.13
N ALA A 587 17.36 -6.72 15.53
CA ALA A 587 16.25 -6.96 14.60
C ALA A 587 16.14 -5.89 13.50
N ALA A 588 16.37 -4.63 13.84
CA ALA A 588 16.40 -3.53 12.89
C ALA A 588 17.54 -3.67 11.86
N ASN A 589 18.74 -4.08 12.30
CA ASN A 589 19.87 -4.36 11.40
C ASN A 589 19.55 -5.50 10.42
N ALA A 590 18.94 -6.59 10.89
CA ALA A 590 18.50 -7.69 10.04
C ALA A 590 17.45 -7.24 9.03
N ALA A 591 16.44 -6.49 9.47
CA ALA A 591 15.41 -5.92 8.60
C ALA A 591 16.01 -4.98 7.54
N TYR A 592 16.95 -4.13 7.92
CA TYR A 592 17.64 -3.23 6.98
C TYR A 592 18.42 -4.01 5.91
N ARG A 593 19.19 -5.04 6.30
CA ARG A 593 19.95 -5.91 5.38
C ARG A 593 19.10 -6.60 4.31
N GLN A 594 17.79 -6.77 4.54
CA GLN A 594 16.86 -7.42 3.62
C GLN A 594 15.79 -6.47 3.05
N SER A 595 15.87 -5.18 3.33
CA SER A 595 14.85 -4.18 2.93
C SER A 595 14.56 -4.15 1.43
N GLY A 596 15.58 -4.38 0.59
CA GLY A 596 15.42 -4.49 -0.86
C GLY A 596 14.64 -5.72 -1.35
N TYR A 597 14.29 -6.67 -0.47
CA TYR A 597 13.51 -7.87 -0.77
C TYR A 597 12.15 -7.89 -0.06
N MET A 598 11.77 -6.78 0.59
CA MET A 598 10.47 -6.65 1.23
C MET A 598 9.37 -6.59 0.18
N PHE A 599 8.32 -7.40 0.35
CA PHE A 599 7.15 -7.38 -0.53
C PHE A 599 5.86 -7.27 0.28
N TYR A 600 4.81 -6.84 -0.42
CA TYR A 600 3.43 -6.99 0.03
C TYR A 600 2.61 -7.67 -1.05
N ASP A 601 1.52 -8.31 -0.64
CA ASP A 601 0.49 -8.79 -1.54
C ASP A 601 -0.70 -7.83 -1.47
N PRO A 602 -1.32 -7.46 -2.61
CA PRO A 602 -2.48 -6.60 -2.58
C PRO A 602 -3.61 -7.14 -1.68
N ALA A 603 -4.11 -6.27 -0.81
CA ALA A 603 -5.14 -6.52 0.16
C ALA A 603 -6.52 -6.10 -0.34
N PHE A 604 -7.51 -6.91 -0.05
CA PHE A 604 -8.91 -6.70 -0.39
C PHE A 604 -9.80 -7.28 0.72
N ILE A 605 -11.12 -7.05 0.62
CA ILE A 605 -12.09 -7.62 1.56
C ILE A 605 -12.05 -9.15 1.45
N GLY A 606 -11.43 -9.80 2.44
CA GLY A 606 -11.20 -11.25 2.45
C GLY A 606 -9.74 -11.66 2.64
N SER A 607 -8.77 -10.74 2.53
CA SER A 607 -7.35 -11.05 2.68
C SER A 607 -7.00 -11.60 4.07
N SER A 608 -7.55 -11.04 5.17
CA SER A 608 -7.34 -11.61 6.51
C SER A 608 -7.88 -13.05 6.61
N ARG A 609 -9.05 -13.34 6.02
CA ARG A 609 -9.60 -14.71 5.95
C ARG A 609 -8.67 -15.62 5.14
N ALA A 610 -8.21 -15.18 3.97
CA ALA A 610 -7.27 -15.95 3.16
C ALA A 610 -6.01 -16.32 3.95
N ARG A 611 -5.44 -15.37 4.70
CA ARG A 611 -4.24 -15.58 5.53
C ARG A 611 -4.48 -16.65 6.59
N VAL A 612 -5.63 -16.62 7.27
CA VAL A 612 -6.02 -17.65 8.24
C VAL A 612 -6.14 -19.02 7.57
N GLN A 613 -6.86 -19.09 6.45
CA GLN A 613 -7.13 -20.36 5.77
C GLN A 613 -5.86 -21.02 5.21
N VAL A 614 -4.94 -20.26 4.62
CA VAL A 614 -3.66 -20.83 4.16
C VAL A 614 -2.75 -21.24 5.32
N GLY A 615 -2.85 -20.58 6.48
CA GLY A 615 -2.17 -21.00 7.70
C GLY A 615 -2.67 -22.37 8.19
N LEU A 616 -3.99 -22.56 8.25
CA LEU A 616 -4.61 -23.86 8.59
C LEU A 616 -4.25 -24.95 7.56
N ALA A 617 -4.19 -24.60 6.28
CA ALA A 617 -3.73 -25.53 5.25
C ALA A 617 -2.27 -25.94 5.48
N LEU A 618 -1.39 -24.99 5.79
CA LEU A 618 0.02 -25.30 6.05
C LEU A 618 0.18 -26.18 7.29
N GLU A 619 -0.56 -25.91 8.36
CA GLU A 619 -0.58 -26.75 9.56
C GLU A 619 -1.00 -28.19 9.22
N ARG A 620 -2.10 -28.37 8.48
CA ARG A 620 -2.55 -29.70 8.01
C ARG A 620 -1.49 -30.39 7.14
N ILE A 621 -0.81 -29.64 6.28
CA ILE A 621 0.23 -30.16 5.38
C ILE A 621 1.46 -30.64 6.17
N MET A 622 1.89 -29.87 7.17
CA MET A 622 3.12 -30.16 7.91
C MET A 622 2.91 -31.12 9.08
N LEU A 623 1.78 -31.02 9.79
CA LEU A 623 1.53 -31.72 11.06
C LEU A 623 0.37 -32.71 10.99
N GLY A 624 -0.45 -32.64 9.94
CA GLY A 624 -1.63 -33.47 9.73
C GLY A 624 -1.41 -34.63 8.74
N ASP A 625 -2.30 -34.74 7.75
CA ASP A 625 -2.29 -35.83 6.77
C ASP A 625 -1.31 -35.59 5.60
N GLY A 626 -0.79 -34.37 5.46
CA GLY A 626 0.13 -34.00 4.39
C GLY A 626 -0.50 -33.95 3.00
N ASP A 627 -1.83 -33.92 2.87
CA ASP A 627 -2.50 -33.80 1.57
C ASP A 627 -2.53 -32.35 1.10
N ILE A 628 -1.51 -31.96 0.32
CA ILE A 628 -1.34 -30.60 -0.19
C ILE A 628 -2.51 -30.17 -1.07
N THR A 629 -2.93 -31.01 -2.01
CA THR A 629 -4.01 -30.65 -2.94
C THR A 629 -5.31 -30.43 -2.20
N ALA A 630 -5.67 -31.33 -1.27
CA ALA A 630 -6.89 -31.19 -0.48
C ALA A 630 -6.83 -29.95 0.44
N ALA A 631 -5.71 -29.73 1.13
CA ALA A 631 -5.56 -28.61 2.06
C ALA A 631 -5.64 -27.25 1.34
N LEU A 632 -4.97 -27.09 0.19
CA LEU A 632 -5.03 -25.85 -0.59
C LEU A 632 -6.42 -25.57 -1.16
N LEU A 633 -7.11 -26.61 -1.63
CA LEU A 633 -8.47 -26.51 -2.16
C LEU A 633 -9.47 -26.16 -1.05
N GLU A 634 -9.35 -26.77 0.13
CA GLU A 634 -10.16 -26.44 1.30
C GLU A 634 -9.96 -24.98 1.70
N ALA A 635 -8.71 -24.52 1.85
CA ALA A 635 -8.42 -23.14 2.17
C ALA A 635 -9.01 -22.15 1.15
N TYR A 636 -8.96 -22.50 -0.15
CA TYR A 636 -9.56 -21.69 -1.21
C TYR A 636 -11.08 -21.63 -1.11
N ASN A 637 -11.74 -22.77 -0.87
CA ASN A 637 -13.18 -22.82 -0.73
C ASN A 637 -13.63 -21.99 0.48
N GLU A 638 -13.00 -22.18 1.64
CA GLU A 638 -13.28 -21.42 2.86
C GLU A 638 -12.99 -19.92 2.70
N ALA A 639 -11.90 -19.57 2.00
CA ALA A 639 -11.61 -18.18 1.65
C ALA A 639 -12.70 -17.58 0.74
N ASN A 640 -13.33 -18.36 -0.13
CA ASN A 640 -14.44 -17.90 -0.99
C ASN A 640 -15.81 -17.89 -0.30
N LEU A 641 -16.04 -18.69 0.75
CA LEU A 641 -17.37 -18.81 1.37
C LEU A 641 -17.92 -17.50 1.91
N GLY A 642 -17.08 -16.57 2.38
CA GLY A 642 -17.56 -15.23 2.78
C GLY A 642 -17.56 -14.19 1.66
N GLY A 643 -17.65 -14.62 0.40
CA GLY A 643 -17.94 -13.78 -0.77
C GLY A 643 -19.44 -13.76 -1.16
N SER A 644 -20.29 -14.60 -0.56
CA SER A 644 -21.74 -14.59 -0.80
C SER A 644 -22.44 -13.51 0.04
N TRP A 645 -22.30 -12.24 -0.36
CA TRP A 645 -23.07 -11.11 0.20
C TRP A 645 -24.51 -11.04 -0.37
N GLU A 646 -25.15 -12.19 -0.62
CA GLU A 646 -26.56 -12.24 -1.06
C GLU A 646 -27.56 -12.56 0.07
N ASN A 647 -27.12 -12.71 1.32
CA ASN A 647 -28.03 -13.12 2.41
C ASN A 647 -27.82 -12.42 3.77
N TYR A 648 -27.47 -11.13 3.80
CA TYR A 648 -27.70 -10.28 4.98
C TYR A 648 -28.09 -8.86 4.60
#